data_AF-A0A834Y5Z1-F1
#
_entry.id   AF-A0A834Y5Z1-F1
#
_cell.length_a   1.000
_cell.length_b   1.000
_cell.length_c   1.000
_cell.angle_alpha   90.00
_cell.angle_beta   90.00
_cell.angle_gamma   90.00
#
_symmetry.space_group_name_H-M   'P 1'
#
loop_
_entity.id
_entity.type
_entity.pdbx_description
1 polymer ?
#
loop_
_entity_poly.entity_id
_entity_poly.type
_entity_poly.pdbx_seq_one_letter_code
_entity_poly.pdbx_strand_id
1 'polypeptide(L)'
;MKCTCHSLNLCCSNAAKFIPEDTEYLVRELYNFFSFSSLRTLKYQETFDLLNTGINSKPFRKSIKIADTRWLSYGAAVKRVMEQWHELKLHFKLIASKEGDKANLIYTKMKDDSNRLYLVFLNPILDQMNSLNIKFQSDKFDVGSAYTDMATTFMSLASRILKPLFMTQASISQNLLSQVMAAVTNPLAYLSIDNINYGTEFSQELQKSSLSSEVMKRLKKDCCNYLIRLLYEMKNRLPENMEKFEKFKLLKPKECLKTAERKKFKVLWEVIKDFVNPEVSINVHESQWDKLPFVNWKHYFPKEIIPTNIILFWPEVFKFQDAAGDLFFKELAETVIRMLSIPTSNACAERVFSVMKLTKTILRNQMQYELLVAIMRLVIYMNVFKMTSKTFQPTNDMLKRFNTATMYSCTKNISEADQREETDVFDCVNEFDNCIVTGALVRLDPHRVRVGEAPPRVKILRGILSNLQGREIRLLIWDKRVAEFEYRIFCQVLRINRPKVVVANPQYFDPGQNLMPLELSVQTSTFIDIVGPMVEEIPVMPDIPSYELSAIGNILGAVRLVAFIRYPIERQVVGNYSFGSGAITDGVHHLCVNVAGAQGPSHAAGTHNVVTGDLRRNNYETIVLQVADMANI
;
A
#
# COMPACT_ATOMS: atom_id res chain seq x y z
N MET A 1 -5.80 -18.75 19.88
CA MET A 1 -4.49 -18.94 19.20
C MET A 1 -3.94 -17.58 18.87
N LYS A 2 -2.64 -17.35 19.09
CA LYS A 2 -1.99 -16.11 18.64
C LYS A 2 -1.72 -16.20 17.14
N CYS A 3 -1.75 -15.07 16.42
CA CYS A 3 -1.46 -15.05 14.99
C CYS A 3 -0.02 -15.53 14.72
N THR A 4 0.11 -16.61 13.95
CA THR A 4 1.41 -17.21 13.63
C THR A 4 2.28 -16.27 12.78
N CYS A 5 1.72 -15.69 11.72
CA CYS A 5 2.44 -14.77 10.83
C CYS A 5 2.99 -13.56 11.58
N HIS A 6 2.18 -12.97 12.46
CA HIS A 6 2.61 -11.86 13.30
C HIS A 6 3.72 -12.27 14.28
N SER A 7 3.59 -13.45 14.89
CA SER A 7 4.62 -13.98 15.80
C SER A 7 5.95 -14.20 15.08
N LEU A 8 5.95 -14.80 13.88
CA LEU A 8 7.15 -15.00 13.06
C LEU A 8 7.80 -13.66 12.69
N ASN A 9 6.99 -12.67 12.30
CA ASN A 9 7.47 -11.34 11.98
C ASN A 9 8.18 -10.67 13.17
N LEU A 10 7.58 -10.76 14.38
CA LEU A 10 8.19 -10.25 15.61
C LEU A 10 9.50 -10.97 15.98
N CYS A 11 9.61 -12.27 15.69
CA CYS A 11 10.86 -13.00 15.89
C CYS A 11 11.99 -12.42 15.03
N CYS A 12 11.75 -12.25 13.72
CA CYS A 12 12.72 -11.67 12.80
C CYS A 12 13.06 -10.22 13.14
N SER A 13 12.06 -9.39 13.48
CA SER A 13 12.27 -7.98 13.85
C SER A 13 13.11 -7.83 15.12
N ASN A 14 12.88 -8.65 16.16
CA ASN A 14 13.70 -8.61 17.37
C ASN A 14 15.11 -9.15 17.18
N ALA A 15 15.30 -10.15 16.29
CA ALA A 15 16.61 -10.65 15.93
C ALA A 15 17.42 -9.61 15.14
N ALA A 16 16.77 -8.84 14.26
CA ALA A 16 17.41 -7.85 13.41
C ALA A 16 18.16 -6.73 14.16
N LYS A 17 17.79 -6.47 15.42
CA LYS A 17 18.49 -5.52 16.31
C LYS A 17 19.98 -5.87 16.54
N PHE A 18 20.39 -7.09 16.21
CA PHE A 18 21.78 -7.55 16.28
C PHE A 18 22.54 -7.38 14.96
N ILE A 19 21.88 -6.94 13.90
CA ILE A 19 22.51 -6.57 12.63
C ILE A 19 22.72 -5.05 12.62
N PRO A 20 23.83 -4.53 12.08
CA PRO A 20 24.04 -3.09 11.99
C PRO A 20 22.93 -2.38 11.21
N GLU A 21 22.47 -1.23 11.72
CA GLU A 21 21.45 -0.39 11.09
C GLU A 21 21.83 0.01 9.65
N ASP A 22 23.12 0.12 9.37
CA ASP A 22 23.66 0.37 8.03
C ASP A 22 23.20 -0.65 6.97
N THR A 23 23.03 -1.91 7.36
CA THR A 23 22.58 -2.96 6.44
C THR A 23 21.11 -2.75 6.05
N GLU A 24 20.26 -2.42 7.02
CA GLU A 24 18.86 -2.05 6.77
C GLU A 24 18.75 -0.78 5.94
N TYR A 25 19.48 0.25 6.35
CA TYR A 25 19.55 1.54 5.67
C TYR A 25 19.92 1.36 4.20
N LEU A 26 20.93 0.55 3.89
CA LEU A 26 21.36 0.28 2.52
C LEU A 26 20.22 -0.28 1.66
N VAL A 27 19.53 -1.32 2.13
CA VAL A 27 18.45 -1.94 1.35
C VAL A 27 17.27 -0.98 1.16
N ARG A 28 16.93 -0.19 2.20
CA ARG A 28 15.86 0.83 2.13
C ARG A 28 16.21 1.95 1.17
N GLU A 29 17.43 2.47 1.23
CA GLU A 29 17.85 3.58 0.38
C GLU A 29 18.06 3.19 -1.08
N LEU A 30 18.43 1.93 -1.36
CA LEU A 30 18.42 1.39 -2.71
C LEU A 30 17.02 1.47 -3.34
N TYR A 31 15.97 1.10 -2.59
CA TYR A 31 14.59 1.27 -3.08
C TYR A 31 14.24 2.74 -3.26
N ASN A 32 14.45 3.56 -2.23
CA ASN A 32 14.10 4.99 -2.22
C ASN A 32 14.79 5.75 -3.35
N PHE A 33 16.05 5.42 -3.68
CA PHE A 33 16.78 6.12 -4.73
C PHE A 33 16.09 6.02 -6.09
N PHE A 34 15.57 4.83 -6.42
CA PHE A 34 14.90 4.55 -7.69
C PHE A 34 13.40 4.90 -7.68
N SER A 35 12.70 4.76 -6.54
CA SER A 35 11.24 4.93 -6.47
C SER A 35 10.77 6.35 -6.81
N PHE A 36 11.58 7.37 -6.53
CA PHE A 36 11.24 8.78 -6.80
C PHE A 36 11.56 9.24 -8.23
N SER A 37 12.20 8.40 -9.07
CA SER A 37 12.59 8.81 -10.41
C SER A 37 12.58 7.65 -11.40
N SER A 38 11.65 7.71 -12.36
CA SER A 38 11.63 6.82 -13.52
C SER A 38 12.92 6.94 -14.34
N LEU A 39 13.50 8.14 -14.44
CA LEU A 39 14.77 8.37 -15.12
C LEU A 39 15.94 7.63 -14.45
N ARG A 40 16.04 7.65 -13.12
CA ARG A 40 17.06 6.86 -12.39
C ARG A 40 16.89 5.37 -12.62
N THR A 41 15.65 4.90 -12.63
CA THR A 41 15.33 3.49 -12.91
C THR A 41 15.76 3.11 -14.33
N LEU A 42 15.49 3.96 -15.33
CA LEU A 42 15.90 3.74 -16.72
C LEU A 42 17.42 3.71 -16.87
N LYS A 43 18.16 4.68 -16.30
CA LYS A 43 19.63 4.69 -16.34
C LYS A 43 20.25 3.45 -15.68
N TYR A 44 19.65 2.98 -14.59
CA TYR A 44 20.08 1.73 -13.95
C TYR A 44 19.80 0.53 -14.86
N GLN A 45 18.63 0.47 -15.49
CA GLN A 45 18.28 -0.58 -16.44
C GLN A 45 19.27 -0.62 -17.62
N GLU A 46 19.66 0.54 -18.18
CA GLU A 46 20.70 0.62 -19.22
C GLU A 46 22.04 0.02 -18.73
N THR A 47 22.45 0.37 -17.51
CA THR A 47 23.67 -0.19 -16.90
C THR A 47 23.56 -1.70 -16.71
N PHE A 48 22.38 -2.17 -16.28
CA PHE A 48 22.09 -3.58 -16.04
C PHE A 48 22.12 -4.39 -17.35
N ASP A 49 21.47 -3.87 -18.40
CA ASP A 49 21.35 -4.52 -19.70
C ASP A 49 22.74 -4.64 -20.36
N LEU A 50 23.59 -3.62 -20.25
CA LEU A 50 24.98 -3.65 -20.74
C LEU A 50 25.80 -4.79 -20.09
N LEU A 51 25.60 -5.04 -18.80
CA LEU A 51 26.31 -6.10 -18.07
C LEU A 51 25.74 -7.50 -18.31
N ASN A 52 24.48 -7.60 -18.72
CA ASN A 52 23.74 -8.85 -18.84
C ASN A 52 23.35 -9.18 -20.29
N THR A 53 24.22 -8.87 -21.26
CA THR A 53 24.04 -9.27 -22.66
C THR A 53 24.46 -10.73 -22.90
N GLY A 54 23.76 -11.45 -23.79
CA GLY A 54 24.13 -12.79 -24.26
C GLY A 54 23.28 -13.96 -23.72
N ILE A 55 23.75 -15.20 -23.96
CA ILE A 55 23.00 -16.46 -23.69
C ILE A 55 22.65 -16.64 -22.19
N ASN A 56 23.39 -15.99 -21.30
CA ASN A 56 23.18 -16.02 -19.85
C ASN A 56 22.49 -14.74 -19.32
N SER A 57 21.69 -14.05 -20.14
CA SER A 57 21.02 -12.80 -19.75
C SER A 57 20.14 -12.99 -18.53
N LYS A 58 20.39 -12.21 -17.47
CA LYS A 58 19.50 -12.15 -16.31
C LYS A 58 18.32 -11.22 -16.61
N PRO A 59 17.10 -11.55 -16.15
CA PRO A 59 15.98 -10.63 -16.27
C PRO A 59 16.17 -9.43 -15.34
N PHE A 60 16.00 -8.20 -15.86
CA PHE A 60 15.97 -7.00 -15.05
C PHE A 60 14.81 -7.04 -14.05
N ARG A 61 15.08 -6.66 -12.81
CA ARG A 61 14.10 -6.71 -11.73
C ARG A 61 14.12 -5.44 -10.89
N LYS A 62 13.03 -4.68 -10.90
CA LYS A 62 12.88 -3.47 -10.08
C LYS A 62 13.11 -3.75 -8.58
N SER A 63 13.62 -2.77 -7.85
CA SER A 63 13.76 -2.84 -6.39
C SER A 63 12.40 -3.01 -5.71
N ILE A 64 12.38 -3.64 -4.54
CA ILE A 64 11.14 -3.93 -3.79
C ILE A 64 11.05 -2.98 -2.59
N LYS A 65 9.90 -2.33 -2.39
CA LYS A 65 9.62 -1.53 -1.20
C LYS A 65 9.63 -2.45 0.02
N ILE A 66 10.45 -2.12 1.02
CA ILE A 66 10.35 -2.76 2.33
C ILE A 66 9.14 -2.13 3.06
N ALA A 67 8.30 -2.95 3.69
CA ALA A 67 7.26 -2.42 4.56
C ALA A 67 7.84 -2.16 5.96
N ASP A 68 7.60 -0.96 6.50
CA ASP A 68 8.21 -0.46 7.75
C ASP A 68 8.01 -1.39 8.96
N THR A 69 6.93 -2.17 8.98
CA THR A 69 6.55 -3.04 10.12
C THR A 69 6.69 -4.54 9.86
N ARG A 70 7.12 -4.97 8.65
CA ARG A 70 7.14 -6.39 8.26
C ARG A 70 8.53 -6.85 7.83
N TRP A 71 9.35 -7.29 8.77
CA TRP A 71 10.69 -7.83 8.47
C TRP A 71 10.68 -9.03 7.53
N LEU A 72 9.59 -9.78 7.45
CA LEU A 72 9.49 -10.85 6.45
C LEU A 72 9.39 -10.32 5.00
N SER A 73 8.96 -9.06 4.80
CA SER A 73 9.08 -8.35 3.51
C SER A 73 10.52 -7.95 3.18
N TYR A 74 11.39 -7.84 4.20
CA TYR A 74 12.82 -7.57 4.04
C TYR A 74 13.52 -8.72 3.31
N GLY A 75 13.09 -9.97 3.50
CA GLY A 75 13.69 -11.13 2.81
C GLY A 75 13.64 -11.03 1.28
N ALA A 76 12.49 -10.64 0.72
CA ALA A 76 12.36 -10.44 -0.72
C ALA A 76 13.23 -9.29 -1.24
N ALA A 77 13.34 -8.20 -0.47
CA ALA A 77 14.18 -7.06 -0.81
C ALA A 77 15.67 -7.40 -0.76
N VAL A 78 16.13 -8.09 0.30
CA VAL A 78 17.50 -8.60 0.44
C VAL A 78 17.85 -9.51 -0.73
N LYS A 79 16.99 -10.48 -1.04
CA LYS A 79 17.19 -11.39 -2.18
C LYS A 79 17.33 -10.63 -3.49
N ARG A 80 16.46 -9.64 -3.74
CA ARG A 80 16.49 -8.80 -4.95
C ARG A 80 17.77 -7.97 -5.07
N VAL A 81 18.26 -7.44 -3.94
CA VAL A 81 19.52 -6.68 -3.88
C VAL A 81 20.71 -7.61 -4.11
N MET A 82 20.70 -8.80 -3.52
CA MET A 82 21.74 -9.82 -3.70
C MET A 82 21.83 -10.32 -5.14
N GLU A 83 20.70 -10.58 -5.79
CA GLU A 83 20.61 -11.02 -7.20
C GLU A 83 21.28 -10.03 -8.18
N GLN A 84 21.29 -8.74 -7.83
CA GLN A 84 21.74 -7.63 -8.68
C GLN A 84 22.91 -6.84 -8.06
N TRP A 85 23.61 -7.42 -7.09
CA TRP A 85 24.57 -6.69 -6.26
C TRP A 85 25.69 -6.04 -7.07
N HIS A 86 26.25 -6.77 -8.04
CA HIS A 86 27.37 -6.29 -8.84
C HIS A 86 26.94 -5.17 -9.80
N GLU A 87 25.78 -5.34 -10.41
CA GLU A 87 25.15 -4.38 -11.32
C GLU A 87 24.82 -3.08 -10.59
N LEU A 88 24.22 -3.17 -9.39
CA LEU A 88 23.96 -2.03 -8.52
C LEU A 88 25.26 -1.34 -8.10
N LYS A 89 26.28 -2.09 -7.66
CA LYS A 89 27.56 -1.53 -7.21
C LYS A 89 28.26 -0.77 -8.34
N LEU A 90 28.23 -1.29 -9.58
CA LEU A 90 28.78 -0.58 -10.74
C LEU A 90 27.98 0.67 -11.07
N HIS A 91 26.65 0.57 -11.11
CA HIS A 91 25.79 1.72 -11.39
C HIS A 91 26.09 2.88 -10.42
N PHE A 92 26.04 2.60 -9.12
CA PHE A 92 26.35 3.60 -8.09
C PHE A 92 27.78 4.11 -8.16
N LYS A 93 28.76 3.30 -8.58
CA LYS A 93 30.13 3.77 -8.86
C LYS A 93 30.17 4.82 -9.97
N LEU A 94 29.40 4.64 -11.04
CA LEU A 94 29.39 5.54 -12.20
C LEU A 94 28.69 6.87 -11.92
N ILE A 95 27.70 6.86 -11.02
CA ILE A 95 26.89 8.04 -10.71
C ILE A 95 27.29 8.74 -9.40
N ALA A 96 28.09 8.11 -8.53
CA ALA A 96 28.46 8.67 -7.21
C ALA A 96 29.08 10.07 -7.29
N SER A 97 29.89 10.35 -8.33
CA SER A 97 30.49 11.67 -8.54
C SER A 97 29.57 12.68 -9.25
N LYS A 98 28.43 12.23 -9.79
CA LYS A 98 27.54 13.01 -10.66
C LYS A 98 26.17 13.31 -10.05
N GLU A 99 25.62 12.41 -9.23
CA GLU A 99 24.26 12.48 -8.67
C GLU A 99 24.24 12.60 -7.13
N GLY A 100 24.89 13.65 -6.61
CA GLY A 100 24.74 14.14 -5.23
C GLY A 100 25.18 13.20 -4.09
N ASP A 101 25.10 13.71 -2.86
CA ASP A 101 25.61 13.03 -1.66
C ASP A 101 24.94 11.67 -1.41
N LYS A 102 23.67 11.53 -1.79
CA LYS A 102 22.88 10.31 -1.58
C LYS A 102 23.40 9.12 -2.38
N ALA A 103 23.72 9.31 -3.66
CA ALA A 103 24.28 8.24 -4.50
C ALA A 103 25.67 7.84 -4.02
N ASN A 104 26.48 8.82 -3.59
CA ASN A 104 27.80 8.58 -3.04
C ASN A 104 27.76 7.81 -1.71
N LEU A 105 26.80 8.12 -0.84
CA LEU A 105 26.59 7.39 0.41
C LEU A 105 26.21 5.93 0.16
N ILE A 106 25.27 5.67 -0.74
CA ILE A 106 24.87 4.30 -1.13
C ILE A 106 26.09 3.55 -1.68
N TYR A 107 26.85 4.16 -2.60
CA TYR A 107 28.06 3.56 -3.15
C TYR A 107 29.09 3.22 -2.06
N THR A 108 29.31 4.13 -1.10
CA THR A 108 30.24 3.92 0.02
C THR A 108 29.81 2.72 0.88
N LYS A 109 28.51 2.59 1.18
CA LYS A 109 27.98 1.43 1.92
C LYS A 109 28.07 0.12 1.13
N MET A 110 27.89 0.15 -0.20
CA MET A 110 28.08 -1.03 -1.07
C MET A 110 29.57 -1.40 -1.29
N LYS A 111 30.47 -0.44 -1.06
CA LYS A 111 31.92 -0.67 -1.10
C LYS A 111 32.41 -1.44 0.12
N ASP A 112 31.76 -1.26 1.27
CA ASP A 112 32.05 -2.01 2.49
C ASP A 112 31.56 -3.47 2.37
N ASP A 113 32.52 -4.40 2.30
CA ASP A 113 32.25 -5.83 2.19
C ASP A 113 31.50 -6.41 3.41
N SER A 114 31.55 -5.74 4.57
CA SER A 114 30.83 -6.14 5.77
C SER A 114 29.31 -6.12 5.55
N ASN A 115 28.78 -5.06 4.92
CA ASN A 115 27.35 -4.94 4.62
C ASN A 115 26.89 -6.06 3.69
N ARG A 116 27.70 -6.40 2.68
CA ARG A 116 27.39 -7.52 1.80
C ARG A 116 27.38 -8.84 2.56
N LEU A 117 28.35 -9.08 3.43
CA LEU A 117 28.42 -10.30 4.23
C LEU A 117 27.22 -10.46 5.18
N TYR A 118 26.72 -9.38 5.80
CA TYR A 118 25.47 -9.43 6.56
C TYR A 118 24.27 -9.82 5.68
N LEU A 119 24.16 -9.28 4.46
CA LEU A 119 23.09 -9.65 3.53
C LEU A 119 23.21 -11.11 3.05
N VAL A 120 24.42 -11.60 2.75
CA VAL A 120 24.69 -13.00 2.40
C VAL A 120 24.25 -13.92 3.55
N PHE A 121 24.58 -13.56 4.79
CA PHE A 121 24.17 -14.32 5.97
C PHE A 121 22.64 -14.32 6.17
N LEU A 122 22.00 -13.16 6.05
CA LEU A 122 20.56 -12.99 6.27
C LEU A 122 19.72 -13.68 5.21
N ASN A 123 20.14 -13.66 3.95
CA ASN A 123 19.37 -14.15 2.80
C ASN A 123 18.76 -15.56 3.01
N PRO A 124 19.54 -16.63 3.30
CA PRO A 124 18.97 -17.96 3.48
C PRO A 124 18.07 -18.08 4.73
N ILE A 125 18.36 -17.33 5.80
CA ILE A 125 17.57 -17.38 7.04
C ILE A 125 16.21 -16.71 6.83
N LEU A 126 16.21 -15.53 6.21
CA LEU A 126 14.99 -14.81 5.88
C LEU A 126 14.16 -15.57 4.84
N ASP A 127 14.78 -16.21 3.85
CA ASP A 127 14.08 -17.07 2.88
C ASP A 127 13.40 -18.25 3.58
N GLN A 128 14.05 -18.89 4.56
CA GLN A 128 13.45 -19.98 5.33
C GLN A 128 12.25 -19.49 6.17
N MET A 129 12.40 -18.37 6.88
CA MET A 129 11.33 -17.78 7.70
C MET A 129 10.16 -17.28 6.85
N ASN A 130 10.44 -16.66 5.69
CA ASN A 130 9.43 -16.15 4.79
C ASN A 130 8.68 -17.30 4.09
N SER A 131 9.38 -18.39 3.73
CA SER A 131 8.75 -19.60 3.20
C SER A 131 7.75 -20.19 4.18
N LEU A 132 8.11 -20.27 5.47
CA LEU A 132 7.19 -20.71 6.52
C LEU A 132 5.99 -19.75 6.64
N ASN A 133 6.23 -18.44 6.64
CA ASN A 133 5.18 -17.44 6.75
C ASN A 133 4.18 -17.49 5.57
N ILE A 134 4.67 -17.62 4.33
CA ILE A 134 3.83 -17.73 3.12
C ILE A 134 2.91 -18.96 3.20
N LYS A 135 3.40 -20.08 3.75
CA LYS A 135 2.55 -21.26 3.96
C LYS A 135 1.37 -20.94 4.89
N PHE A 136 1.61 -20.27 6.02
CA PHE A 136 0.55 -19.84 6.95
C PHE A 136 -0.38 -18.75 6.40
N GLN A 137 0.01 -18.05 5.33
CA GLN A 137 -0.83 -17.10 4.62
C GLN A 137 -1.63 -17.75 3.47
N SER A 138 -1.32 -18.99 3.11
CA SER A 138 -1.94 -19.68 2.00
C SER A 138 -3.38 -20.10 2.30
N ASP A 139 -4.26 -19.90 1.33
CA ASP A 139 -5.67 -20.36 1.38
C ASP A 139 -5.81 -21.89 1.37
N LYS A 140 -4.74 -22.61 1.00
CA LYS A 140 -4.70 -24.08 0.94
C LYS A 140 -3.88 -24.70 2.07
N PHE A 141 -3.59 -23.91 3.11
CA PHE A 141 -2.71 -24.35 4.19
C PHE A 141 -3.29 -25.55 4.94
N ASP A 142 -2.58 -26.69 4.90
CA ASP A 142 -2.92 -27.86 5.69
C ASP A 142 -2.42 -27.68 7.12
N VAL A 143 -3.34 -27.32 8.03
CA VAL A 143 -3.06 -27.12 9.44
C VAL A 143 -2.47 -28.38 10.10
N GLY A 144 -2.76 -29.59 9.61
CA GLY A 144 -2.16 -30.83 10.10
C GLY A 144 -0.67 -30.97 9.78
N SER A 145 -0.16 -30.20 8.81
CA SER A 145 1.26 -30.13 8.43
C SER A 145 2.01 -28.97 9.09
N ALA A 146 1.29 -28.04 9.71
CA ALA A 146 1.82 -26.84 10.35
C ALA A 146 2.91 -27.13 11.39
N TYR A 147 2.67 -28.12 12.26
CA TYR A 147 3.63 -28.52 13.30
C TYR A 147 4.96 -28.97 12.69
N THR A 148 4.91 -29.85 11.68
CA THR A 148 6.12 -30.38 11.04
C THR A 148 6.92 -29.28 10.38
N ASP A 149 6.27 -28.36 9.66
CA ASP A 149 6.93 -27.23 9.01
C ASP A 149 7.60 -26.29 10.04
N MET A 150 6.90 -25.98 11.13
CA MET A 150 7.42 -25.16 12.22
C MET A 150 8.60 -25.81 12.94
N ALA A 151 8.44 -27.07 13.35
CA ALA A 151 9.45 -27.81 14.09
C ALA A 151 10.71 -28.03 13.23
N THR A 152 10.55 -28.35 11.94
CA THR A 152 11.68 -28.51 11.01
C THR A 152 12.44 -27.19 10.84
N THR A 153 11.72 -26.07 10.71
CA THR A 153 12.34 -24.74 10.61
C THR A 153 13.12 -24.40 11.88
N PHE A 154 12.52 -24.61 13.06
CA PHE A 154 13.18 -24.36 14.34
C PHE A 154 14.43 -25.23 14.51
N MET A 155 14.31 -26.54 14.26
CA MET A 155 15.42 -27.49 14.39
C MET A 155 16.56 -27.17 13.42
N SER A 156 16.24 -26.83 12.17
CA SER A 156 17.22 -26.44 11.15
C SER A 156 17.99 -25.17 11.51
N LEU A 157 17.35 -24.20 12.17
CA LEU A 157 18.03 -22.99 12.64
C LEU A 157 18.87 -23.30 13.89
N ALA A 158 18.33 -24.09 14.81
CA ALA A 158 19.00 -24.50 16.05
C ALA A 158 20.27 -25.32 15.78
N SER A 159 20.26 -26.20 14.77
CA SER A 159 21.41 -27.03 14.40
C SER A 159 22.59 -26.21 13.85
N ARG A 160 22.39 -24.93 13.51
CA ARG A 160 23.48 -24.04 13.07
C ARG A 160 24.35 -23.56 14.22
N ILE A 161 23.81 -23.53 15.44
CA ILE A 161 24.47 -22.91 16.60
C ILE A 161 24.62 -23.83 17.82
N LEU A 162 23.80 -24.87 17.96
CA LEU A 162 23.85 -25.79 19.10
C LEU A 162 24.83 -26.94 18.85
N LYS A 163 25.44 -27.42 19.93
CA LYS A 163 26.31 -28.61 19.90
C LYS A 163 25.53 -29.86 19.44
N PRO A 164 26.15 -30.77 18.66
CA PRO A 164 25.51 -31.99 18.19
C PRO A 164 24.93 -32.89 19.30
N LEU A 165 25.45 -32.79 20.52
CA LEU A 165 24.96 -33.53 21.68
C LEU A 165 23.48 -33.25 22.04
N PHE A 166 22.93 -32.13 21.57
CA PHE A 166 21.51 -31.80 21.74
C PHE A 166 20.65 -32.24 20.53
N MET A 167 21.27 -32.82 19.49
CA MET A 167 20.67 -33.19 18.21
C MET A 167 20.87 -34.69 17.94
N THR A 168 20.52 -35.53 18.91
CA THR A 168 20.90 -36.96 18.95
C THR A 168 19.98 -37.89 18.16
N GLN A 169 18.81 -37.42 17.72
CA GLN A 169 17.80 -38.23 17.05
C GLN A 169 17.63 -37.84 15.58
N ALA A 170 17.45 -38.84 14.71
CA ALA A 170 17.24 -38.64 13.27
C ALA A 170 15.86 -38.04 12.91
N SER A 171 14.85 -38.25 13.76
CA SER A 171 13.48 -37.76 13.57
C SER A 171 13.07 -36.76 14.64
N ILE A 172 12.35 -35.71 14.25
CA ILE A 172 11.86 -34.67 15.16
C ILE A 172 10.71 -35.24 16.00
N SER A 173 11.01 -35.57 17.26
CA SER A 173 10.02 -35.92 18.28
C SER A 173 9.69 -34.71 19.17
N GLN A 174 8.54 -34.74 19.85
CA GLN A 174 8.14 -33.68 20.79
C GLN A 174 9.15 -33.52 21.94
N ASN A 175 9.69 -34.64 22.41
CA ASN A 175 10.71 -34.67 23.47
C ASN A 175 12.01 -34.02 23.00
N LEU A 176 12.47 -34.36 21.79
CA LEU A 176 13.65 -33.73 21.19
C LEU A 176 13.46 -32.22 21.02
N LEU A 177 12.31 -31.80 20.48
CA LEU A 177 12.02 -30.38 20.29
C LEU A 177 12.03 -29.63 21.63
N SER A 178 11.45 -30.21 22.68
CA SER A 178 11.44 -29.64 24.04
C SER A 178 12.85 -29.52 24.62
N GLN A 179 13.69 -30.55 24.44
CA GLN A 179 15.09 -30.55 24.85
C GLN A 179 15.88 -29.44 24.13
N VAL A 180 15.73 -29.31 22.82
CA VAL A 180 16.40 -28.28 22.03
C VAL A 180 15.91 -26.88 22.43
N MET A 181 14.61 -26.70 22.65
CA MET A 181 14.05 -25.44 23.17
C MET A 181 14.62 -25.07 24.54
N ALA A 182 14.88 -26.04 25.42
CA ALA A 182 15.56 -25.79 26.69
C ALA A 182 17.04 -25.42 26.48
N ALA A 183 17.72 -26.06 25.53
CA ALA A 183 19.12 -25.80 25.20
C ALA A 183 19.36 -24.38 24.66
N VAL A 184 18.39 -23.77 23.96
CA VAL A 184 18.46 -22.36 23.51
C VAL A 184 18.62 -21.37 24.67
N THR A 185 18.20 -21.72 25.88
CA THR A 185 18.41 -20.86 27.06
C THR A 185 19.69 -21.18 27.84
N ASN A 186 20.46 -22.17 27.41
CA ASN A 186 21.70 -22.59 28.06
C ASN A 186 22.92 -22.08 27.28
N PRO A 187 23.68 -21.09 27.79
CA PRO A 187 24.88 -20.59 27.13
C PRO A 187 25.93 -21.66 26.83
N LEU A 188 26.01 -22.72 27.64
CA LEU A 188 26.96 -23.82 27.45
C LEU A 188 26.59 -24.76 26.30
N ALA A 189 25.35 -24.65 25.78
CA ALA A 189 24.87 -25.48 24.69
C ALA A 189 25.36 -25.02 23.31
N TYR A 190 25.84 -23.79 23.20
CA TYR A 190 26.28 -23.20 21.93
C TYR A 190 27.66 -23.69 21.49
N LEU A 191 27.83 -23.78 20.19
CA LEU A 191 29.14 -23.89 19.54
C LEU A 191 29.94 -22.61 19.78
N SER A 192 31.27 -22.71 19.72
CA SER A 192 32.13 -21.52 19.67
C SER A 192 31.84 -20.72 18.40
N ILE A 193 32.07 -19.41 18.44
CA ILE A 193 31.81 -18.48 17.32
C ILE A 193 32.42 -18.99 16.01
N ASP A 194 33.59 -19.63 16.05
CA ASP A 194 34.26 -20.12 14.84
C ASP A 194 33.65 -21.40 14.26
N ASN A 195 32.92 -22.18 15.06
CA ASN A 195 32.32 -23.45 14.65
C ASN A 195 30.84 -23.33 14.26
N ILE A 196 30.26 -22.12 14.34
CA ILE A 196 28.87 -21.88 13.94
C ILE A 196 28.73 -21.99 12.42
N ASN A 197 27.62 -22.58 11.97
CA ASN A 197 27.29 -22.66 10.55
C ASN A 197 26.61 -21.37 10.08
N TYR A 198 27.41 -20.41 9.61
CA TYR A 198 26.91 -19.18 8.99
C TYR A 198 26.41 -19.37 7.54
N GLY A 199 26.78 -20.49 6.90
CA GLY A 199 26.46 -20.83 5.51
C GLY A 199 27.68 -20.84 4.61
N THR A 200 27.68 -21.73 3.61
CA THR A 200 28.84 -21.94 2.73
C THR A 200 29.19 -20.70 1.92
N GLU A 201 28.20 -20.01 1.35
CA GLU A 201 28.39 -18.78 0.59
C GLU A 201 29.03 -17.68 1.47
N PHE A 202 28.54 -17.53 2.70
CA PHE A 202 29.11 -16.61 3.67
C PHE A 202 30.58 -16.91 3.96
N SER A 203 30.94 -18.18 4.19
CA SER A 203 32.32 -18.58 4.46
C SER A 203 33.25 -18.30 3.26
N GLN A 204 32.79 -18.58 2.04
CA GLN A 204 33.55 -18.31 0.81
C GLN A 204 33.76 -16.82 0.59
N GLU A 205 32.74 -16.00 0.84
CA GLU A 205 32.82 -14.55 0.70
C GLU A 205 33.69 -13.92 1.80
N LEU A 206 33.64 -14.44 3.02
CA LEU A 206 34.50 -13.99 4.12
C LEU A 206 35.98 -14.23 3.79
N GLN A 207 36.31 -15.38 3.18
CA GLN A 207 37.67 -15.70 2.73
C GLN A 207 38.19 -14.78 1.61
N LYS A 208 37.29 -14.30 0.73
CA LYS A 208 37.64 -13.37 -0.34
C LYS A 208 37.74 -11.91 0.13
N SER A 209 37.11 -11.59 1.25
CA SER A 209 37.04 -10.22 1.76
C SER A 209 38.39 -9.74 2.33
N SER A 210 38.69 -8.45 2.17
CA SER A 210 39.90 -7.82 2.74
C SER A 210 39.64 -7.20 4.12
N LEU A 211 38.74 -7.80 4.92
CA LEU A 211 38.35 -7.28 6.24
C LEU A 211 39.41 -7.58 7.31
N SER A 212 39.52 -6.69 8.31
CA SER A 212 40.42 -6.92 9.45
C SER A 212 39.90 -8.04 10.35
N SER A 213 40.81 -8.66 11.13
CA SER A 213 40.45 -9.71 12.09
C SER A 213 39.41 -9.27 13.11
N GLU A 214 39.43 -8.01 13.52
CA GLU A 214 38.49 -7.44 14.50
C GLU A 214 37.09 -7.31 13.90
N VAL A 215 36.99 -6.83 12.65
CA VAL A 215 35.72 -6.70 11.93
C VAL A 215 35.12 -8.07 11.66
N MET A 216 35.93 -9.05 11.23
CA MET A 216 35.48 -10.42 11.02
C MET A 216 34.93 -11.05 12.30
N LYS A 217 35.61 -10.87 13.45
CA LYS A 217 35.14 -11.36 14.75
C LYS A 217 33.83 -10.69 15.17
N ARG A 218 33.70 -9.38 14.99
CA ARG A 218 32.46 -8.64 15.28
C ARG A 218 31.31 -9.16 14.42
N LEU A 219 31.53 -9.29 13.13
CA LEU A 219 30.54 -9.75 12.16
C LEU A 219 30.02 -11.16 12.51
N LYS A 220 30.92 -12.11 12.80
CA LYS A 220 30.54 -13.45 13.28
C LYS A 220 29.75 -13.42 14.60
N LYS A 221 30.12 -12.53 15.53
CA LYS A 221 29.43 -12.35 16.82
C LYS A 221 28.01 -11.82 16.62
N ASP A 222 27.84 -10.80 15.78
CA ASP A 222 26.55 -10.21 15.46
C ASP A 222 25.62 -11.24 14.79
N CYS A 223 26.13 -11.98 13.81
CA CYS A 223 25.39 -13.06 13.14
C CYS A 223 25.02 -14.21 14.10
N CYS A 224 25.91 -14.56 15.02
CA CYS A 224 25.63 -15.54 16.08
C CYS A 224 24.49 -15.06 16.99
N ASN A 225 24.59 -13.82 17.48
CA ASN A 225 23.57 -13.22 18.35
C ASN A 225 22.22 -13.10 17.64
N TYR A 226 22.20 -12.81 16.35
CA TYR A 226 20.99 -12.82 15.53
C TYR A 226 20.29 -14.19 15.58
N LEU A 227 21.01 -15.29 15.34
CA LEU A 227 20.44 -16.65 15.37
C LEU A 227 19.96 -17.04 16.78
N ILE A 228 20.76 -16.74 17.81
CA ILE A 228 20.38 -16.97 19.21
C ILE A 228 19.07 -16.23 19.54
N ARG A 229 19.00 -14.94 19.19
CA ARG A 229 17.82 -14.12 19.46
C ARG A 229 16.60 -14.61 18.69
N LEU A 230 16.77 -14.98 17.43
CA LEU A 230 15.71 -15.53 16.59
C LEU A 230 15.10 -16.79 17.23
N LEU A 231 15.94 -17.74 17.64
CA LEU A 231 15.50 -18.98 18.28
C LEU A 231 14.86 -18.74 19.65
N TYR A 232 15.40 -17.81 20.43
CA TYR A 232 14.82 -17.42 21.71
C TYR A 232 13.40 -16.85 21.55
N GLU A 233 13.18 -15.95 20.58
CA GLU A 233 11.86 -15.40 20.30
C GLU A 233 10.90 -16.47 19.74
N MET A 234 11.37 -17.36 18.87
CA MET A 234 10.57 -18.50 18.39
C MET A 234 10.14 -19.42 19.54
N LYS A 235 11.07 -19.76 20.45
CA LYS A 235 10.81 -20.55 21.66
C LYS A 235 9.74 -19.88 22.53
N ASN A 236 9.75 -18.56 22.68
CA ASN A 236 8.80 -17.90 23.59
C ASN A 236 7.42 -17.65 22.96
N ARG A 237 7.34 -17.51 21.63
CA ARG A 237 6.10 -17.10 20.94
C ARG A 237 5.33 -18.24 20.31
N LEU A 238 6.00 -19.31 19.90
CA LEU A 238 5.40 -20.39 19.12
C LEU A 238 4.88 -21.62 19.90
N PRO A 239 5.28 -21.95 21.15
CA PRO A 239 4.90 -23.22 21.78
C PRO A 239 3.40 -23.48 21.86
N GLU A 240 2.61 -22.46 22.25
CA GLU A 240 1.15 -22.61 22.35
C GLU A 240 0.53 -23.00 21.00
N ASN A 241 1.03 -22.40 19.91
CA ASN A 241 0.57 -22.72 18.56
C ASN A 241 1.08 -24.11 18.13
N MET A 242 2.35 -24.44 18.42
CA MET A 242 2.93 -25.75 18.10
C MET A 242 2.18 -26.89 18.79
N GLU A 243 1.85 -26.76 20.08
CA GLU A 243 1.09 -27.77 20.83
C GLU A 243 -0.29 -28.02 20.19
N LYS A 244 -0.96 -26.95 19.76
CA LYS A 244 -2.26 -27.05 19.07
C LYS A 244 -2.12 -27.70 17.69
N PHE A 245 -1.12 -27.28 16.90
CA PHE A 245 -0.86 -27.87 15.59
C PHE A 245 -0.44 -29.34 15.66
N GLU A 246 0.27 -29.73 16.71
CA GLU A 246 0.63 -31.12 16.96
C GLU A 246 -0.62 -31.99 17.16
N LYS A 247 -1.58 -31.50 17.96
CA LYS A 247 -2.86 -32.17 18.19
C LYS A 247 -3.66 -32.33 16.89
N PHE A 248 -3.62 -31.35 15.98
CA PHE A 248 -4.29 -31.46 14.67
C PHE A 248 -3.68 -32.51 13.76
N LYS A 249 -2.43 -32.92 13.98
CA LYS A 249 -1.81 -34.05 13.24
C LYS A 249 -2.62 -35.33 13.39
N LEU A 250 -3.32 -35.53 14.51
CA LEU A 250 -4.18 -36.69 14.77
C LEU A 250 -5.33 -36.83 13.76
N LEU A 251 -5.76 -35.72 13.16
CA LEU A 251 -6.86 -35.65 12.21
C LEU A 251 -6.42 -35.90 10.76
N LYS A 252 -5.11 -36.09 10.52
CA LYS A 252 -4.61 -36.45 9.19
C LYS A 252 -5.10 -37.84 8.80
N PRO A 253 -5.50 -38.06 7.54
CA PRO A 253 -5.94 -39.37 7.07
C PRO A 253 -4.94 -40.49 7.35
N LYS A 254 -3.65 -40.21 7.20
CA LYS A 254 -2.57 -41.16 7.51
C LYS A 254 -2.48 -41.55 9.00
N GLU A 255 -3.02 -40.75 9.91
CA GLU A 255 -3.00 -41.02 11.35
C GLU A 255 -4.38 -41.50 11.86
N CYS A 256 -5.47 -40.86 11.42
CA CYS A 256 -6.82 -41.19 11.89
C CYS A 256 -7.38 -42.48 11.29
N LEU A 257 -6.86 -42.95 10.15
CA LEU A 257 -7.29 -44.20 9.51
C LEU A 257 -6.42 -45.41 9.87
N LYS A 258 -5.41 -45.25 10.74
CA LYS A 258 -4.60 -46.39 11.22
C LYS A 258 -5.47 -47.37 12.02
N THR A 259 -5.21 -48.66 11.89
CA THR A 259 -5.93 -49.69 12.67
C THR A 259 -5.17 -50.09 13.94
N ALA A 260 -3.84 -50.25 13.88
CA ALA A 260 -3.03 -50.78 14.99
C ALA A 260 -2.43 -49.71 15.93
N GLU A 261 -1.94 -48.58 15.38
CA GLU A 261 -1.21 -47.54 16.14
C GLU A 261 -2.02 -46.27 16.39
N ARG A 262 -3.33 -46.32 16.15
CA ARG A 262 -4.20 -45.15 16.26
C ARG A 262 -4.35 -44.71 17.71
N LYS A 263 -4.33 -43.40 17.94
CA LYS A 263 -4.58 -42.83 19.27
C LYS A 263 -6.03 -43.06 19.67
N LYS A 264 -6.25 -43.42 20.95
CA LYS A 264 -7.58 -43.61 21.55
C LYS A 264 -8.37 -42.30 21.52
N PHE A 265 -9.71 -42.41 21.48
CA PHE A 265 -10.62 -41.28 21.42
C PHE A 265 -10.38 -40.23 22.51
N LYS A 266 -10.06 -40.64 23.75
CA LYS A 266 -9.70 -39.73 24.85
C LYS A 266 -8.65 -38.68 24.47
N VAL A 267 -7.66 -39.03 23.65
CA VAL A 267 -6.62 -38.10 23.20
C VAL A 267 -7.18 -37.09 22.20
N LEU A 268 -8.03 -37.55 21.28
CA LEU A 268 -8.72 -36.69 20.33
C LEU A 268 -9.71 -35.75 21.03
N TRP A 269 -10.41 -36.24 22.05
CA TRP A 269 -11.41 -35.46 22.79
C TRP A 269 -10.81 -34.18 23.37
N GLU A 270 -9.59 -34.24 23.92
CA GLU A 270 -8.87 -33.06 24.40
C GLU A 270 -8.60 -31.99 23.33
N VAL A 271 -8.69 -32.36 22.05
CA VAL A 271 -8.50 -31.47 20.90
C VAL A 271 -9.81 -30.85 20.45
N ILE A 272 -10.88 -31.66 20.40
CA ILE A 272 -12.13 -31.28 19.74
C ILE A 272 -13.23 -30.80 20.70
N LYS A 273 -13.12 -31.07 22.01
CA LYS A 273 -14.18 -30.82 23.01
C LYS A 273 -14.75 -29.41 22.99
N ASP A 274 -13.92 -28.40 22.73
CA ASP A 274 -14.34 -26.99 22.71
C ASP A 274 -15.18 -26.62 21.46
N PHE A 275 -15.29 -27.52 20.48
CA PHE A 275 -15.99 -27.31 19.20
C PHE A 275 -17.23 -28.21 19.03
N VAL A 276 -17.49 -29.06 20.01
CA VAL A 276 -18.60 -30.02 20.02
C VAL A 276 -19.92 -29.29 20.29
N ASN A 277 -20.99 -29.74 19.64
CA ASN A 277 -22.34 -29.27 19.99
C ASN A 277 -22.70 -29.79 21.41
N PRO A 278 -22.98 -28.92 22.39
CA PRO A 278 -23.29 -29.33 23.76
C PRO A 278 -24.47 -30.32 23.87
N GLU A 279 -25.39 -30.31 22.90
CA GLU A 279 -26.56 -31.20 22.87
C GLU A 279 -26.22 -32.64 22.45
N VAL A 280 -25.04 -32.86 21.87
CA VAL A 280 -24.63 -34.15 21.32
C VAL A 280 -23.75 -34.89 22.31
N SER A 281 -24.13 -36.12 22.63
CA SER A 281 -23.37 -36.96 23.56
C SER A 281 -21.94 -37.25 23.06
N ILE A 282 -20.98 -37.24 23.99
CA ILE A 282 -19.60 -37.66 23.75
C ILE A 282 -19.52 -39.07 23.15
N ASN A 283 -20.45 -39.97 23.53
CA ASN A 283 -20.48 -41.36 23.06
C ASN A 283 -20.74 -41.45 21.55
N VAL A 284 -21.48 -40.48 20.97
CA VAL A 284 -21.73 -40.43 19.52
C VAL A 284 -20.43 -40.15 18.78
N HIS A 285 -19.64 -39.19 19.27
CA HIS A 285 -18.34 -38.84 18.70
C HIS A 285 -17.34 -39.99 18.85
N GLU A 286 -17.32 -40.66 20.01
CA GLU A 286 -16.47 -41.83 20.24
C GLU A 286 -16.82 -42.97 19.29
N SER A 287 -18.11 -43.30 19.16
CA SER A 287 -18.58 -44.33 18.24
C SER A 287 -18.21 -44.03 16.78
N GLN A 288 -18.41 -42.78 16.33
CA GLN A 288 -18.04 -42.36 14.98
C GLN A 288 -16.53 -42.41 14.76
N TRP A 289 -15.74 -41.98 15.76
CA TRP A 289 -14.29 -42.09 15.70
C TRP A 289 -13.87 -43.55 15.54
N ASP A 290 -14.37 -44.45 16.38
CA ASP A 290 -13.97 -45.86 16.36
C ASP A 290 -14.34 -46.56 15.05
N LYS A 291 -15.49 -46.20 14.45
CA LYS A 291 -15.94 -46.76 13.17
C LYS A 291 -15.14 -46.25 11.95
N LEU A 292 -14.55 -45.06 12.05
CA LEU A 292 -13.90 -44.36 10.93
C LEU A 292 -12.88 -45.22 10.12
N PRO A 293 -11.96 -46.00 10.74
CA PRO A 293 -10.95 -46.77 10.00
C PRO A 293 -11.50 -47.97 9.25
N PHE A 294 -12.71 -48.44 9.60
CA PHE A 294 -13.30 -49.64 9.02
C PHE A 294 -14.04 -49.37 7.70
N VAL A 295 -14.19 -48.10 7.34
CA VAL A 295 -14.71 -47.72 6.03
C VAL A 295 -13.61 -47.84 4.98
N ASN A 296 -13.94 -48.43 3.83
CA ASN A 296 -13.05 -48.51 2.70
C ASN A 296 -13.00 -47.18 1.94
N TRP A 297 -12.32 -46.19 2.54
CA TRP A 297 -12.21 -44.84 2.00
C TRP A 297 -11.62 -44.81 0.59
N LYS A 298 -10.74 -45.75 0.22
CA LYS A 298 -10.21 -45.83 -1.15
C LYS A 298 -11.35 -45.94 -2.17
N HIS A 299 -12.35 -46.77 -1.93
CA HIS A 299 -13.44 -46.95 -2.89
C HIS A 299 -14.42 -45.76 -2.91
N TYR A 300 -14.42 -44.94 -1.84
CA TYR A 300 -15.27 -43.76 -1.73
C TYR A 300 -14.68 -42.53 -2.44
N PHE A 301 -13.35 -42.39 -2.45
CA PHE A 301 -12.71 -41.24 -3.10
C PHE A 301 -12.50 -41.45 -4.62
N PRO A 302 -12.68 -40.40 -5.44
CA PRO A 302 -12.39 -40.47 -6.87
C PRO A 302 -10.97 -40.95 -7.14
N LYS A 303 -10.80 -41.86 -8.11
CA LYS A 303 -9.51 -42.46 -8.51
C LYS A 303 -8.81 -43.29 -7.41
N GLU A 304 -9.53 -43.68 -6.37
CA GLU A 304 -9.00 -44.46 -5.24
C GLU A 304 -7.90 -43.80 -4.41
N ILE A 305 -7.78 -42.47 -4.50
CA ILE A 305 -6.75 -41.71 -3.81
C ILE A 305 -7.37 -40.96 -2.63
N ILE A 306 -7.02 -41.38 -1.43
CA ILE A 306 -7.39 -40.67 -0.20
C ILE A 306 -6.57 -39.36 -0.14
N PRO A 307 -7.22 -38.18 -0.02
CA PRO A 307 -6.52 -36.92 0.13
C PRO A 307 -5.60 -36.93 1.35
N THR A 308 -4.41 -36.37 1.23
CA THR A 308 -3.51 -36.20 2.39
C THR A 308 -3.85 -34.95 3.22
N ASN A 309 -4.49 -33.96 2.60
CA ASN A 309 -4.87 -32.69 3.20
C ASN A 309 -6.19 -32.84 3.97
N ILE A 310 -6.18 -32.43 5.25
CA ILE A 310 -7.35 -32.54 6.13
C ILE A 310 -8.55 -31.71 5.65
N ILE A 311 -8.30 -30.56 5.02
CA ILE A 311 -9.34 -29.66 4.49
C ILE A 311 -10.08 -30.31 3.32
N LEU A 312 -9.44 -31.23 2.59
CA LEU A 312 -10.09 -31.98 1.50
C LEU A 312 -10.74 -33.28 1.99
N PHE A 313 -10.19 -33.89 3.04
CA PHE A 313 -10.67 -35.17 3.56
C PHE A 313 -11.96 -35.05 4.37
N TRP A 314 -12.00 -34.17 5.38
CA TRP A 314 -13.11 -34.12 6.33
C TRP A 314 -14.46 -33.69 5.73
N PRO A 315 -14.54 -32.81 4.72
CA PRO A 315 -15.80 -32.54 4.02
C PRO A 315 -16.39 -33.77 3.33
N GLU A 316 -15.54 -34.69 2.86
CA GLU A 316 -16.01 -35.93 2.23
C GLU A 316 -16.44 -36.97 3.27
N VAL A 317 -15.79 -36.99 4.45
CA VAL A 317 -16.26 -37.77 5.62
C VAL A 317 -17.62 -37.28 6.08
N PHE A 318 -17.87 -35.97 6.09
CA PHE A 318 -19.16 -35.39 6.45
C PHE A 318 -20.28 -35.82 5.50
N LYS A 319 -19.99 -35.94 4.20
CA LYS A 319 -20.96 -36.37 3.18
C LYS A 319 -21.20 -37.89 3.15
N PHE A 320 -20.40 -38.67 3.87
CA PHE A 320 -20.49 -40.12 3.82
C PHE A 320 -21.84 -40.59 4.39
N GLN A 321 -22.57 -41.33 3.57
CA GLN A 321 -23.88 -41.89 3.90
C GLN A 321 -23.78 -43.40 4.12
N ASP A 322 -24.58 -43.90 5.05
CA ASP A 322 -24.78 -45.34 5.20
C ASP A 322 -25.83 -45.89 4.21
N ALA A 323 -26.15 -47.17 4.35
CA ALA A 323 -27.13 -47.83 3.49
C ALA A 323 -28.55 -47.26 3.60
N ALA A 324 -28.87 -46.54 4.68
CA ALA A 324 -30.16 -45.88 4.87
C ALA A 324 -30.16 -44.44 4.31
N GLY A 325 -29.00 -43.94 3.85
CA GLY A 325 -28.84 -42.57 3.38
C GLY A 325 -28.53 -41.56 4.49
N ASP A 326 -28.34 -42.02 5.73
CA ASP A 326 -28.05 -41.16 6.87
C ASP A 326 -26.56 -40.79 6.92
N LEU A 327 -26.27 -39.55 7.33
CA LEU A 327 -24.90 -39.05 7.44
C LEU A 327 -24.16 -39.72 8.62
N PHE A 328 -23.43 -40.78 8.32
CA PHE A 328 -22.90 -41.72 9.31
C PHE A 328 -21.86 -41.10 10.26
N PHE A 329 -21.07 -40.14 9.79
CA PHE A 329 -20.01 -39.45 10.56
C PHE A 329 -20.30 -37.97 10.82
N LYS A 330 -21.57 -37.57 10.72
CA LYS A 330 -21.98 -36.15 10.74
C LYS A 330 -21.38 -35.36 11.90
N GLU A 331 -21.65 -35.78 13.13
CA GLU A 331 -21.30 -35.02 14.34
C GLU A 331 -19.79 -34.83 14.48
N LEU A 332 -19.02 -35.91 14.35
CA LEU A 332 -17.55 -35.85 14.40
C LEU A 332 -16.98 -34.98 13.27
N ALA A 333 -17.43 -35.20 12.02
CA ALA A 333 -16.91 -34.47 10.88
C ALA A 333 -17.26 -32.97 10.96
N GLU A 334 -18.47 -32.64 11.40
CA GLU A 334 -18.92 -31.26 11.60
C GLU A 334 -18.09 -30.57 12.69
N THR A 335 -17.84 -31.22 13.83
CA THR A 335 -16.95 -30.69 14.88
C THR A 335 -15.55 -30.40 14.34
N VAL A 336 -14.98 -31.33 13.56
CA VAL A 336 -13.66 -31.13 12.95
C VAL A 336 -13.68 -29.97 11.95
N ILE A 337 -14.71 -29.86 11.11
CA ILE A 337 -14.84 -28.77 10.13
C ILE A 337 -14.99 -27.42 10.84
N ARG A 338 -15.78 -27.32 11.93
CA ARG A 338 -15.90 -26.11 12.75
C ARG A 338 -14.55 -25.67 13.29
N MET A 339 -13.78 -26.62 13.84
CA MET A 339 -12.43 -26.36 14.34
C MET A 339 -11.49 -25.88 13.22
N LEU A 340 -11.51 -26.53 12.05
CA LEU A 340 -10.68 -26.17 10.90
C LEU A 340 -11.07 -24.84 10.24
N SER A 341 -12.27 -24.33 10.52
CA SER A 341 -12.74 -23.03 10.03
C SER A 341 -12.13 -21.85 10.78
N ILE A 342 -11.41 -22.10 11.89
CA ILE A 342 -10.73 -21.05 12.65
C ILE A 342 -9.44 -20.65 11.95
N PRO A 343 -9.28 -19.35 11.60
CA PRO A 343 -8.08 -18.90 10.91
C PRO A 343 -6.85 -19.02 11.83
N THR A 344 -5.78 -19.60 11.30
CA THR A 344 -4.49 -19.75 12.01
C THR A 344 -3.58 -18.52 11.89
N SER A 345 -3.96 -17.56 11.04
CA SER A 345 -3.24 -16.32 10.78
C SER A 345 -4.19 -15.16 10.46
N ASN A 346 -3.67 -13.93 10.50
CA ASN A 346 -4.40 -12.73 10.10
C ASN A 346 -4.51 -12.58 8.57
N ALA A 347 -4.02 -13.53 7.77
CA ALA A 347 -4.03 -13.46 6.32
C ALA A 347 -5.45 -13.35 5.73
N CYS A 348 -6.46 -13.90 6.41
CA CYS A 348 -7.86 -13.73 6.01
C CYS A 348 -8.29 -12.25 6.10
N ALA A 349 -7.96 -11.57 7.19
CA ALA A 349 -8.26 -10.15 7.36
C ALA A 349 -7.44 -9.28 6.39
N GLU A 350 -6.15 -9.59 6.19
CA GLU A 350 -5.31 -8.85 5.23
C GLU A 350 -5.83 -8.95 3.79
N ARG A 351 -6.36 -10.10 3.37
CA ARG A 351 -7.03 -10.26 2.07
C ARG A 351 -8.28 -9.38 1.96
N VAL A 352 -9.08 -9.29 3.03
CA VAL A 352 -10.26 -8.40 3.07
C VAL A 352 -9.84 -6.93 2.99
N PHE A 353 -8.78 -6.52 3.67
CA PHE A 353 -8.25 -5.15 3.54
C PHE A 353 -7.70 -4.86 2.14
N SER A 354 -7.12 -5.84 1.46
CA SER A 354 -6.72 -5.68 0.06
C SER A 354 -7.94 -5.46 -0.84
N VAL A 355 -9.02 -6.22 -0.65
CA VAL A 355 -10.30 -5.99 -1.36
C VAL A 355 -10.85 -4.60 -1.07
N MET A 356 -10.79 -4.15 0.19
CA MET A 356 -11.20 -2.80 0.58
C MET A 356 -10.39 -1.73 -0.16
N LYS A 357 -9.06 -1.87 -0.20
CA LYS A 357 -8.16 -0.92 -0.89
C LYS A 357 -8.43 -0.83 -2.39
N LEU A 358 -8.79 -1.95 -3.02
CA LEU A 358 -9.19 -1.97 -4.44
C LEU A 358 -10.60 -1.38 -4.66
N THR A 359 -11.47 -1.45 -3.66
CA THR A 359 -12.85 -0.93 -3.73
C THR A 359 -12.92 0.58 -3.46
N LYS A 360 -12.20 1.04 -2.42
CA LYS A 360 -12.08 2.43 -1.99
C LYS A 360 -10.74 2.98 -2.50
N THR A 361 -10.74 3.43 -3.75
CA THR A 361 -9.55 4.03 -4.39
C THR A 361 -9.47 5.52 -4.10
N ILE A 362 -8.34 6.16 -4.43
CA ILE A 362 -8.18 7.62 -4.29
C ILE A 362 -9.26 8.39 -5.07
N LEU A 363 -9.58 7.93 -6.28
CA LEU A 363 -10.61 8.53 -7.12
C LEU A 363 -12.04 8.24 -6.61
N ARG A 364 -12.21 7.15 -5.85
CA ARG A 364 -13.48 6.67 -5.29
C ARG A 364 -13.38 6.48 -3.77
N ASN A 365 -12.98 7.55 -3.07
CA ASN A 365 -12.69 7.52 -1.64
C ASN A 365 -13.88 7.92 -0.74
N GLN A 366 -14.87 8.65 -1.27
CA GLN A 366 -16.11 9.02 -0.56
C GLN A 366 -17.21 8.01 -0.88
N MET A 367 -17.16 6.86 -0.22
CA MET A 367 -18.19 5.84 -0.29
C MET A 367 -18.83 5.71 1.08
N GLN A 368 -20.16 5.80 1.15
CA GLN A 368 -20.89 5.51 2.38
C GLN A 368 -20.54 4.11 2.88
N TYR A 369 -20.49 3.95 4.20
CA TYR A 369 -20.06 2.72 4.85
C TYR A 369 -20.87 1.50 4.38
N GLU A 370 -22.19 1.63 4.28
CA GLU A 370 -23.11 0.58 3.86
C GLU A 370 -22.82 0.13 2.42
N LEU A 371 -22.56 1.09 1.52
CA LEU A 371 -22.23 0.82 0.13
C LEU A 371 -20.86 0.12 0.02
N LEU A 372 -19.86 0.56 0.80
CA LEU A 372 -18.55 -0.06 0.84
C LEU A 372 -18.65 -1.51 1.33
N VAL A 373 -19.37 -1.74 2.43
CA VAL A 373 -19.60 -3.08 2.97
C VAL A 373 -20.34 -3.97 1.97
N ALA A 374 -21.37 -3.46 1.29
CA ALA A 374 -22.12 -4.21 0.29
C ALA A 374 -21.24 -4.64 -0.89
N ILE A 375 -20.44 -3.71 -1.44
CA ILE A 375 -19.52 -4.01 -2.55
C ILE A 375 -18.44 -4.99 -2.09
N MET A 376 -17.84 -4.79 -0.92
CA MET A 376 -16.85 -5.71 -0.37
C MET A 376 -17.42 -7.13 -0.22
N ARG A 377 -18.64 -7.28 0.30
CA ARG A 377 -19.31 -8.59 0.42
C ARG A 377 -19.50 -9.26 -0.94
N LEU A 378 -19.93 -8.50 -1.96
CA LEU A 378 -20.07 -9.01 -3.33
C LEU A 378 -18.74 -9.47 -3.92
N VAL A 379 -17.68 -8.64 -3.79
CA VAL A 379 -16.34 -8.98 -4.32
C VAL A 379 -15.75 -10.19 -3.60
N ILE A 380 -15.91 -10.27 -2.27
CA ILE A 380 -15.46 -11.43 -1.48
C ILE A 380 -16.23 -12.68 -1.91
N TYR A 381 -17.55 -12.61 -2.04
CA TYR A 381 -18.37 -13.72 -2.51
C TYR A 381 -17.90 -14.23 -3.87
N MET A 382 -17.74 -13.34 -4.85
CA MET A 382 -17.24 -13.70 -6.18
C MET A 382 -15.83 -14.33 -6.12
N ASN A 383 -14.93 -13.80 -5.30
CA ASN A 383 -13.57 -14.33 -5.13
C ASN A 383 -13.53 -15.73 -4.50
N VAL A 384 -14.43 -16.02 -3.56
CA VAL A 384 -14.55 -17.32 -2.90
C VAL A 384 -15.08 -18.37 -3.88
N PHE A 385 -16.16 -18.05 -4.59
CA PHE A 385 -16.78 -18.96 -5.55
C PHE A 385 -16.10 -18.98 -6.93
N LYS A 386 -14.99 -18.24 -7.09
CA LYS A 386 -14.25 -18.11 -8.36
C LYS A 386 -15.15 -17.69 -9.52
N MET A 387 -16.05 -16.76 -9.25
CA MET A 387 -17.00 -16.20 -10.20
C MET A 387 -16.55 -14.82 -10.67
N THR A 388 -17.09 -14.40 -11.81
CA THR A 388 -16.96 -13.03 -12.33
C THR A 388 -18.35 -12.42 -12.50
N SER A 389 -18.42 -11.12 -12.76
CA SER A 389 -19.69 -10.45 -13.12
C SER A 389 -20.38 -11.08 -14.34
N LYS A 390 -19.62 -11.73 -15.24
CA LYS A 390 -20.16 -12.42 -16.42
C LYS A 390 -20.76 -13.79 -16.11
N THR A 391 -20.28 -14.46 -15.07
CA THR A 391 -20.71 -15.81 -14.69
C THR A 391 -21.67 -15.81 -13.51
N PHE A 392 -21.87 -14.67 -12.86
CA PHE A 392 -22.79 -14.53 -11.76
C PHE A 392 -24.23 -14.62 -12.26
N GLN A 393 -25.00 -15.54 -11.68
CA GLN A 393 -26.43 -15.68 -11.94
C GLN A 393 -27.21 -15.35 -10.66
N PRO A 394 -28.03 -14.29 -10.65
CA PRO A 394 -28.87 -13.96 -9.51
C PRO A 394 -29.86 -15.09 -9.22
N THR A 395 -30.10 -15.39 -7.94
CA THR A 395 -31.16 -16.32 -7.57
C THR A 395 -32.53 -15.67 -7.73
N ASN A 396 -33.58 -16.49 -7.85
CA ASN A 396 -34.97 -15.99 -7.92
C ASN A 396 -35.31 -15.07 -6.73
N ASP A 397 -34.78 -15.36 -5.54
CA ASP A 397 -35.00 -14.52 -4.35
C ASP A 397 -34.26 -13.18 -4.43
N MET A 398 -33.06 -13.13 -5.04
CA MET A 398 -32.36 -11.86 -5.29
C MET A 398 -33.15 -10.99 -6.27
N LEU A 399 -33.72 -11.59 -7.32
CA LEU A 399 -34.57 -10.89 -8.29
C LEU A 399 -35.86 -10.37 -7.65
N LYS A 400 -36.52 -11.14 -6.78
CA LYS A 400 -37.71 -10.70 -6.04
C LYS A 400 -37.45 -9.50 -5.12
N ARG A 401 -36.24 -9.45 -4.52
CA ARG A 401 -35.79 -8.32 -3.68
C ARG A 401 -35.40 -7.08 -4.49
N PHE A 402 -35.09 -7.24 -5.77
CA PHE A 402 -34.84 -6.15 -6.71
C PHE A 402 -36.15 -5.53 -7.19
N ASN A 403 -36.94 -4.98 -6.26
CA ASN A 403 -38.17 -4.25 -6.57
C ASN A 403 -38.07 -2.79 -6.14
N THR A 404 -38.85 -1.93 -6.80
CA THR A 404 -38.85 -0.48 -6.64
C THR A 404 -39.10 -0.06 -5.19
N ALA A 405 -39.93 -0.82 -4.47
CA ALA A 405 -40.27 -0.56 -3.06
C ALA A 405 -39.11 -0.83 -2.09
N THR A 406 -38.11 -1.63 -2.47
CA THR A 406 -36.94 -1.94 -1.62
C THR A 406 -35.70 -1.13 -2.04
N MET A 407 -35.57 -0.80 -3.32
CA MET A 407 -34.44 -0.04 -3.87
C MET A 407 -34.55 1.48 -3.63
N TYR A 408 -35.77 2.02 -3.56
CA TYR A 408 -36.02 3.48 -3.46
C TYR A 408 -36.70 3.91 -2.16
N SER A 409 -36.84 3.04 -1.16
CA SER A 409 -37.55 3.37 0.09
C SER A 409 -36.77 4.25 1.08
N CYS A 410 -35.59 4.76 0.73
CA CYS A 410 -34.78 5.59 1.63
C CYS A 410 -34.84 7.07 1.23
N THR A 411 -35.96 7.73 1.55
CA THR A 411 -36.02 9.19 1.69
C THR A 411 -36.70 9.50 3.01
N LYS A 412 -35.91 9.55 4.09
CA LYS A 412 -36.07 10.35 5.30
C LYS A 412 -35.04 9.88 6.32
N ASN A 413 -34.16 10.81 6.72
CA ASN A 413 -33.06 10.70 7.69
C ASN A 413 -31.66 10.71 7.06
N ILE A 414 -31.33 11.81 6.38
CA ILE A 414 -29.94 12.29 6.37
C ILE A 414 -29.79 13.08 7.66
N SER A 415 -29.32 12.42 8.71
CA SER A 415 -28.81 13.11 9.90
C SER A 415 -27.40 13.59 9.61
N GLU A 416 -27.16 14.86 9.91
CA GLU A 416 -25.86 15.55 9.91
C GLU A 416 -24.83 14.79 10.76
N ALA A 417 -24.02 13.95 10.14
CA ALA A 417 -22.85 13.34 10.77
C ALA A 417 -21.86 12.91 9.69
N ASP A 418 -21.22 13.87 9.03
CA ASP A 418 -19.99 13.63 8.28
C ASP A 418 -19.19 14.93 8.22
N GLN A 419 -18.68 15.35 9.38
CA GLN A 419 -17.54 16.27 9.46
C GLN A 419 -16.33 15.50 9.98
N ARG A 420 -15.33 15.40 9.08
CA ARG A 420 -13.89 15.11 9.30
C ARG A 420 -13.48 13.65 9.49
N GLU A 421 -12.67 13.19 8.53
CA GLU A 421 -11.24 12.92 8.74
C GLU A 421 -10.55 12.89 7.36
N GLU A 422 -9.91 14.00 6.98
CA GLU A 422 -8.91 14.04 5.91
C GLU A 422 -7.55 13.71 6.52
N THR A 423 -7.11 12.46 6.36
CA THR A 423 -5.71 12.08 6.58
C THR A 423 -5.29 11.00 5.57
N ASP A 424 -4.02 11.13 5.15
CA ASP A 424 -3.20 10.25 4.32
C ASP A 424 -3.46 10.23 2.79
N VAL A 425 -3.15 11.36 2.16
CA VAL A 425 -2.94 11.49 0.71
C VAL A 425 -1.44 11.46 0.38
N PHE A 426 -0.74 10.37 0.68
CA PHE A 426 0.62 10.17 0.16
C PHE A 426 0.94 8.67 0.07
N ASP A 427 0.56 8.00 -1.03
CA ASP A 427 1.31 6.79 -1.45
C ASP A 427 1.00 6.20 -2.84
N CYS A 428 0.05 6.70 -3.65
CA CYS A 428 -0.35 6.00 -4.89
C CYS A 428 -0.43 6.86 -6.16
N VAL A 429 0.51 7.80 -6.40
CA VAL A 429 0.50 8.61 -7.64
C VAL A 429 1.00 7.84 -8.88
N ASN A 430 1.65 6.68 -8.71
CA ASN A 430 2.38 6.00 -9.80
C ASN A 430 1.63 4.85 -10.51
N GLU A 431 0.33 4.64 -10.30
CA GLU A 431 -0.42 3.50 -10.90
C GLU A 431 -1.46 3.86 -11.97
N PHE A 432 -1.49 5.10 -12.49
CA PHE A 432 -2.62 5.61 -13.29
C PHE A 432 -2.37 5.74 -14.82
N ASP A 433 -1.67 4.80 -15.45
CA ASP A 433 -1.42 4.85 -16.91
C ASP A 433 -2.69 4.67 -17.79
N ASN A 434 -3.85 4.35 -17.21
CA ASN A 434 -5.13 4.20 -17.92
C ASN A 434 -6.32 4.93 -17.24
N CYS A 435 -6.10 6.12 -16.69
CA CYS A 435 -7.19 6.93 -16.12
C CYS A 435 -7.98 7.69 -17.20
N ILE A 436 -9.31 7.77 -17.05
CA ILE A 436 -10.19 8.62 -17.86
C ILE A 436 -10.88 9.60 -16.90
N VAL A 437 -10.73 10.90 -17.15
CA VAL A 437 -11.37 11.95 -16.36
C VAL A 437 -12.38 12.68 -17.24
N THR A 438 -13.62 12.83 -16.78
CA THR A 438 -14.63 13.65 -17.46
C THR A 438 -15.03 14.80 -16.55
N GLY A 439 -15.02 16.02 -17.08
CA GLY A 439 -15.35 17.22 -16.30
C GLY A 439 -15.63 18.42 -17.19
N ALA A 440 -16.37 19.37 -16.63
CA ALA A 440 -16.74 20.64 -17.23
C ALA A 440 -15.61 21.66 -16.97
N LEU A 441 -15.01 22.26 -18.01
CA LEU A 441 -14.02 23.32 -17.81
C LEU A 441 -14.68 24.68 -17.46
N VAL A 442 -14.84 24.93 -16.17
CA VAL A 442 -15.65 26.05 -15.63
C VAL A 442 -14.87 27.36 -15.49
N ARG A 443 -13.54 27.30 -15.38
CA ARG A 443 -12.68 28.47 -15.18
C ARG A 443 -11.36 28.32 -15.90
N LEU A 444 -10.83 29.42 -16.46
CA LEU A 444 -9.43 29.50 -16.91
C LEU A 444 -8.64 30.31 -15.88
N ASP A 445 -7.53 29.76 -15.41
CA ASP A 445 -6.67 30.41 -14.43
C ASP A 445 -5.53 31.15 -15.17
N PRO A 446 -5.31 32.45 -14.92
CA PRO A 446 -4.19 33.16 -15.53
C PRO A 446 -2.84 32.67 -14.97
N HIS A 447 -1.78 32.91 -15.74
CA HIS A 447 -0.42 32.57 -15.33
C HIS A 447 0.05 33.49 -14.19
N ARG A 448 0.47 32.91 -13.05
CA ARG A 448 1.03 33.65 -11.90
C ARG A 448 2.53 33.82 -12.06
N VAL A 449 3.04 35.06 -12.16
CA VAL A 449 4.47 35.41 -12.29
C VAL A 449 4.87 36.38 -11.18
N ARG A 450 6.13 36.32 -10.70
CA ARG A 450 6.66 37.32 -9.74
C ARG A 450 7.05 38.62 -10.46
N VAL A 451 7.01 39.74 -9.72
CA VAL A 451 7.57 41.02 -10.19
C VAL A 451 9.04 40.85 -10.56
N GLY A 452 9.40 41.19 -11.81
CA GLY A 452 10.77 41.11 -12.33
C GLY A 452 11.20 39.76 -12.92
N GLU A 453 10.30 38.76 -12.96
CA GLU A 453 10.58 37.48 -13.61
C GLU A 453 10.39 37.59 -15.13
N ALA A 454 11.32 37.03 -15.90
CA ALA A 454 11.20 36.98 -17.35
C ALA A 454 9.91 36.22 -17.76
N PRO A 455 9.21 36.64 -18.83
CA PRO A 455 8.01 35.94 -19.30
C PRO A 455 8.29 34.45 -19.50
N PRO A 456 7.31 33.58 -19.21
CA PRO A 456 7.52 32.15 -19.21
C PRO A 456 8.02 31.68 -20.59
N ARG A 457 9.16 30.98 -20.60
CA ARG A 457 9.74 30.41 -21.83
C ARG A 457 8.84 29.37 -22.49
N VAL A 458 7.83 28.86 -21.78
CA VAL A 458 6.90 27.82 -22.23
C VAL A 458 5.47 28.28 -21.98
N LYS A 459 4.65 28.32 -23.02
CA LYS A 459 3.22 28.67 -22.93
C LYS A 459 2.48 27.60 -22.12
N ILE A 460 1.58 28.01 -21.22
CA ILE A 460 0.75 27.08 -20.44
C ILE A 460 -0.69 27.58 -20.39
N LEU A 461 -1.64 26.68 -20.67
CA LEU A 461 -3.06 26.90 -20.43
C LEU A 461 -3.46 26.17 -19.15
N ARG A 462 -3.99 26.92 -18.18
CA ARG A 462 -4.46 26.40 -16.90
C ARG A 462 -5.97 26.58 -16.83
N GLY A 463 -6.68 25.54 -16.41
CA GLY A 463 -8.11 25.65 -16.19
C GLY A 463 -8.61 24.74 -15.09
N ILE A 464 -9.82 24.99 -14.65
CA ILE A 464 -10.48 24.26 -13.57
C ILE A 464 -11.57 23.38 -14.19
N LEU A 465 -11.43 22.08 -14.00
CA LEU A 465 -12.42 21.08 -14.33
C LEU A 465 -13.30 20.83 -13.13
N SER A 466 -14.60 21.06 -13.28
CA SER A 466 -15.61 20.76 -12.28
C SER A 466 -16.39 19.51 -12.68
N ASN A 467 -16.83 18.74 -11.69
CA ASN A 467 -17.83 17.69 -11.89
C ASN A 467 -19.28 18.21 -11.79
N LEU A 468 -19.48 19.53 -11.65
CA LEU A 468 -20.76 20.20 -11.42
C LEU A 468 -21.47 19.82 -10.11
N GLN A 469 -20.81 19.08 -9.22
CA GLN A 469 -21.31 18.64 -7.91
C GLN A 469 -20.41 19.14 -6.77
N GLY A 470 -19.67 20.23 -7.01
CA GLY A 470 -18.79 20.84 -6.02
C GLY A 470 -17.44 20.14 -5.85
N ARG A 471 -16.89 19.48 -6.88
CA ARG A 471 -15.47 19.10 -6.89
C ARG A 471 -14.77 19.69 -8.09
N GLU A 472 -13.62 20.31 -7.84
CA GLU A 472 -12.83 20.98 -8.85
C GLU A 472 -11.39 20.42 -8.88
N ILE A 473 -10.83 20.24 -10.07
CA ILE A 473 -9.46 19.80 -10.28
C ILE A 473 -8.78 20.66 -11.34
N ARG A 474 -7.48 20.95 -11.15
CA ARG A 474 -6.73 21.77 -12.10
C ARG A 474 -6.27 20.96 -13.30
N LEU A 475 -6.46 21.51 -14.50
CA LEU A 475 -5.96 21.02 -15.78
C LEU A 475 -4.80 21.90 -16.26
N LEU A 476 -3.71 21.28 -16.70
CA LEU A 476 -2.51 21.92 -17.23
C LEU A 476 -2.21 21.40 -18.65
N ILE A 477 -2.24 22.30 -19.64
CA ILE A 477 -1.86 22.03 -21.03
C ILE A 477 -0.61 22.85 -21.35
N TRP A 478 0.42 22.21 -21.93
CA TRP A 478 1.74 22.79 -22.09
C TRP A 478 2.13 23.01 -23.56
N ASP A 479 2.89 24.07 -23.79
CA ASP A 479 3.66 24.38 -24.99
C ASP A 479 2.81 24.30 -26.29
N LYS A 480 3.26 23.55 -27.30
CA LYS A 480 2.62 23.41 -28.61
C LYS A 480 1.17 22.93 -28.53
N ARG A 481 0.81 22.17 -27.50
CA ARG A 481 -0.56 21.66 -27.32
C ARG A 481 -1.54 22.72 -26.84
N VAL A 482 -1.06 23.87 -26.35
CA VAL A 482 -1.95 24.98 -25.99
C VAL A 482 -2.76 25.41 -27.21
N ALA A 483 -2.12 25.59 -28.37
CA ALA A 483 -2.78 26.02 -29.60
C ALA A 483 -3.88 25.05 -30.09
N GLU A 484 -3.83 23.76 -29.70
CA GLU A 484 -4.88 22.79 -30.04
C GLU A 484 -6.22 23.08 -29.35
N PHE A 485 -6.18 23.68 -28.16
CA PHE A 485 -7.31 23.78 -27.24
C PHE A 485 -7.63 25.21 -26.80
N GLU A 486 -6.70 26.15 -26.96
CA GLU A 486 -6.89 27.56 -26.69
C GLU A 486 -8.18 28.04 -27.37
N TYR A 487 -9.07 28.68 -26.61
CA TYR A 487 -10.39 29.16 -27.05
C TYR A 487 -11.44 28.09 -27.43
N ARG A 488 -11.10 26.79 -27.43
CA ARG A 488 -12.03 25.70 -27.84
C ARG A 488 -12.64 24.92 -26.70
N ILE A 489 -12.02 24.94 -25.52
CA ILE A 489 -12.38 24.05 -24.40
C ILE A 489 -13.13 24.74 -23.25
N PHE A 490 -13.20 26.06 -23.24
CA PHE A 490 -13.94 26.81 -22.23
C PHE A 490 -15.45 26.58 -22.37
N CYS A 491 -16.15 26.41 -21.25
CA CYS A 491 -17.58 26.04 -21.21
C CYS A 491 -17.92 24.71 -21.91
N GLN A 492 -16.93 23.82 -22.08
CA GLN A 492 -17.13 22.49 -22.64
C GLN A 492 -16.96 21.39 -21.59
N VAL A 493 -17.70 20.30 -21.76
CA VAL A 493 -17.45 19.03 -21.08
C VAL A 493 -16.32 18.32 -21.82
N LEU A 494 -15.21 18.09 -21.11
CA LEU A 494 -14.03 17.43 -21.63
C LEU A 494 -13.96 16.00 -21.09
N ARG A 495 -13.66 15.05 -21.96
CA ARG A 495 -13.23 13.70 -21.59
C ARG A 495 -11.74 13.58 -21.88
N ILE A 496 -10.95 13.42 -20.83
CA ILE A 496 -9.49 13.39 -20.86
C ILE A 496 -9.05 11.96 -20.61
N ASN A 497 -8.49 11.33 -21.64
CA ASN A 497 -7.98 9.97 -21.60
C ASN A 497 -6.48 10.00 -21.36
N ARG A 498 -6.00 9.25 -20.36
CA ARG A 498 -4.59 9.14 -19.95
C ARG A 498 -3.94 10.48 -19.58
N PRO A 499 -4.52 11.30 -18.68
CA PRO A 499 -3.81 12.44 -18.14
C PRO A 499 -2.71 12.00 -17.18
N LYS A 500 -1.60 12.72 -17.13
CA LYS A 500 -0.63 12.54 -16.04
C LYS A 500 -1.15 13.25 -14.80
N VAL A 501 -1.46 12.49 -13.75
CA VAL A 501 -1.85 13.06 -12.46
C VAL A 501 -0.58 13.45 -11.69
N VAL A 502 -0.51 14.69 -11.24
CA VAL A 502 0.59 15.21 -10.41
C VAL A 502 0.01 15.83 -9.14
N VAL A 503 0.80 15.87 -8.07
CA VAL A 503 0.41 16.55 -6.83
C VAL A 503 0.47 18.05 -7.06
N ALA A 504 -0.54 18.79 -6.61
CA ALA A 504 -0.56 20.24 -6.72
C ALA A 504 0.61 20.84 -5.94
N ASN A 505 1.28 21.83 -6.52
CA ASN A 505 2.35 22.53 -5.81
C ASN A 505 1.74 23.31 -4.62
N PRO A 506 2.16 23.04 -3.37
CA PRO A 506 1.60 23.68 -2.18
C PRO A 506 1.67 25.21 -2.20
N GLN A 507 2.63 25.78 -2.95
CA GLN A 507 2.80 27.23 -3.08
C GLN A 507 1.71 27.91 -3.94
N TYR A 508 0.99 27.14 -4.75
CA TYR A 508 -0.09 27.61 -5.64
C TYR A 508 -1.44 26.96 -5.28
N PHE A 509 -1.52 26.37 -4.10
CA PHE A 509 -2.72 25.78 -3.53
C PHE A 509 -3.30 26.75 -2.51
N ASP A 510 -4.54 27.17 -2.72
CA ASP A 510 -5.28 28.03 -1.80
C ASP A 510 -6.28 27.15 -1.04
N PRO A 511 -6.11 26.95 0.29
CA PRO A 511 -7.00 26.13 1.09
C PRO A 511 -8.46 26.63 1.14
N GLY A 512 -8.71 27.89 0.76
CA GLY A 512 -10.05 28.45 0.64
C GLY A 512 -10.78 28.05 -0.64
N GLN A 513 -10.07 27.48 -1.63
CA GLN A 513 -10.66 26.99 -2.87
C GLN A 513 -11.02 25.52 -2.73
N ASN A 514 -12.21 25.14 -3.19
CA ASN A 514 -12.70 23.75 -3.18
C ASN A 514 -12.06 22.89 -4.29
N LEU A 515 -10.73 22.98 -4.38
CA LEU A 515 -9.88 22.37 -5.38
C LEU A 515 -9.18 21.15 -4.78
N MET A 516 -9.17 20.04 -5.53
CA MET A 516 -8.41 18.86 -5.16
C MET A 516 -6.90 19.19 -5.09
N PRO A 517 -6.13 18.59 -4.17
CA PRO A 517 -4.67 18.78 -4.07
C PRO A 517 -3.88 18.04 -5.18
N LEU A 518 -4.50 17.85 -6.34
CA LEU A 518 -3.99 17.14 -7.51
C LEU A 518 -4.20 17.99 -8.76
N GLU A 519 -3.35 17.82 -9.75
CA GLU A 519 -3.43 18.48 -11.05
C GLU A 519 -3.32 17.44 -12.17
N LEU A 520 -4.05 17.67 -13.26
CA LEU A 520 -4.02 16.87 -14.47
C LEU A 520 -3.12 17.55 -15.49
N SER A 521 -2.00 16.92 -15.82
CA SER A 521 -1.07 17.41 -16.82
C SER A 521 -1.24 16.66 -18.13
N VAL A 522 -1.48 17.40 -19.20
CA VAL A 522 -1.67 16.87 -20.55
C VAL A 522 -0.31 16.56 -21.17
N GLN A 523 -0.08 15.29 -21.47
CA GLN A 523 1.13 14.79 -22.13
C GLN A 523 0.91 14.59 -23.63
N THR A 524 1.95 14.19 -24.35
CA THR A 524 1.84 13.78 -25.77
C THR A 524 0.92 12.58 -25.98
N SER A 525 0.79 11.70 -24.98
CA SER A 525 -0.08 10.52 -25.00
C SER A 525 -1.52 10.76 -24.53
N THR A 526 -1.84 11.97 -24.05
CA THR A 526 -3.17 12.32 -23.52
C THR A 526 -4.10 12.72 -24.65
N PHE A 527 -5.28 12.10 -24.73
CA PHE A 527 -6.33 12.49 -25.69
C PHE A 527 -7.43 13.26 -24.97
N ILE A 528 -7.88 14.37 -25.56
CA ILE A 528 -8.96 15.19 -25.01
C ILE A 528 -10.09 15.22 -26.03
N ASP A 529 -11.22 14.61 -25.67
CA ASP A 529 -12.44 14.65 -26.45
C ASP A 529 -13.34 15.76 -25.89
N ILE A 530 -13.80 16.67 -26.76
CA ILE A 530 -14.84 17.64 -26.43
C ILE A 530 -16.18 16.92 -26.57
N VAL A 531 -16.81 16.59 -25.44
CA VAL A 531 -18.07 15.82 -25.39
C VAL A 531 -19.25 16.68 -25.80
N GLY A 532 -19.20 17.98 -25.50
CA GLY A 532 -20.24 18.96 -25.85
C GLY A 532 -20.28 20.14 -24.87
N PRO A 533 -21.14 21.14 -25.13
CA PRO A 533 -21.32 22.27 -24.23
C PRO A 533 -21.90 21.83 -22.89
N MET A 534 -21.62 22.60 -21.83
CA MET A 534 -22.24 22.40 -20.52
C MET A 534 -23.76 22.64 -20.57
N VAL A 535 -24.52 21.94 -19.73
CA VAL A 535 -26.00 21.98 -19.72
C VAL A 535 -26.56 23.04 -18.75
N GLU A 536 -25.75 23.55 -17.82
CA GLU A 536 -26.16 24.58 -16.85
C GLU A 536 -25.59 25.97 -17.22
N GLU A 537 -26.45 26.99 -17.19
CA GLU A 537 -26.07 28.40 -17.32
C GLU A 537 -25.30 28.84 -16.08
N ILE A 538 -23.98 28.99 -16.21
CA ILE A 538 -23.19 29.81 -15.28
C ILE A 538 -23.67 31.26 -15.46
N PRO A 539 -23.83 32.07 -14.39
CA PRO A 539 -24.13 33.49 -14.55
C PRO A 539 -23.13 34.10 -15.52
N VAL A 540 -23.65 34.66 -16.62
CA VAL A 540 -22.86 35.43 -17.57
C VAL A 540 -22.17 36.51 -16.74
N MET A 541 -20.87 36.35 -16.50
CA MET A 541 -20.08 37.49 -16.03
C MET A 541 -20.24 38.55 -17.12
N PRO A 542 -20.65 39.78 -16.78
CA PRO A 542 -20.66 40.85 -17.77
C PRO A 542 -19.29 40.87 -18.44
N ASP A 543 -19.29 41.00 -19.76
CA ASP A 543 -18.06 41.09 -20.56
C ASP A 543 -17.40 42.42 -20.23
N ILE A 544 -16.70 42.46 -19.09
CA ILE A 544 -16.05 43.66 -18.58
C ILE A 544 -14.75 43.82 -19.37
N PRO A 545 -14.62 44.89 -20.18
CA PRO A 545 -13.46 45.08 -21.02
C PRO A 545 -12.17 45.21 -20.19
N SER A 546 -11.12 44.53 -20.67
CA SER A 546 -9.81 44.51 -20.04
C SER A 546 -8.94 45.63 -20.59
N TYR A 547 -8.30 46.43 -19.72
CA TYR A 547 -7.46 47.55 -20.10
C TYR A 547 -6.09 47.48 -19.43
N GLU A 548 -5.06 48.03 -20.10
CA GLU A 548 -3.77 48.31 -19.47
C GLU A 548 -3.85 49.60 -18.64
N LEU A 549 -3.07 49.70 -17.56
CA LEU A 549 -3.05 50.89 -16.70
C LEU A 549 -2.65 52.18 -17.44
N SER A 550 -1.93 52.07 -18.55
CA SER A 550 -1.56 53.18 -19.43
C SER A 550 -2.78 53.78 -20.18
N ALA A 551 -3.83 52.98 -20.38
CA ALA A 551 -4.97 53.33 -21.24
C ALA A 551 -6.20 53.85 -20.47
N ILE A 552 -6.16 53.86 -19.13
CA ILE A 552 -7.35 54.15 -18.29
C ILE A 552 -7.67 55.64 -18.11
N GLY A 553 -6.81 56.55 -18.57
CA GLY A 553 -6.90 57.99 -18.27
C GLY A 553 -8.23 58.67 -18.63
N ASN A 554 -8.92 58.16 -19.66
CA ASN A 554 -10.20 58.70 -20.13
C ASN A 554 -11.37 57.73 -19.97
N ILE A 555 -11.19 56.61 -19.27
CA ILE A 555 -12.19 55.55 -19.13
C ILE A 555 -12.93 55.71 -17.79
N LEU A 556 -14.26 55.61 -17.82
CA LEU A 556 -15.13 55.61 -16.65
C LEU A 556 -16.08 54.41 -16.73
N GLY A 557 -16.35 53.78 -15.59
CA GLY A 557 -17.20 52.59 -15.51
C GLY A 557 -16.44 51.29 -15.21
N ALA A 558 -17.12 50.15 -15.36
CA ALA A 558 -16.59 48.84 -15.01
C ALA A 558 -15.42 48.44 -15.91
N VAL A 559 -14.29 48.08 -15.30
CA VAL A 559 -13.07 47.65 -15.98
C VAL A 559 -12.45 46.43 -15.32
N ARG A 560 -11.70 45.66 -16.10
CA ARG A 560 -10.81 44.61 -15.61
C ARG A 560 -9.36 45.03 -15.85
N LEU A 561 -8.57 45.12 -14.79
CA LEU A 561 -7.17 45.53 -14.84
C LEU A 561 -6.27 44.40 -14.36
N VAL A 562 -5.12 44.25 -15.00
CA VAL A 562 -4.09 43.28 -14.61
C VAL A 562 -2.90 44.06 -14.08
N ALA A 563 -2.63 43.95 -12.79
CA ALA A 563 -1.61 44.77 -12.13
C ALA A 563 -1.06 44.11 -10.85
N PHE A 564 0.07 44.61 -10.38
CA PHE A 564 0.67 44.23 -9.11
C PHE A 564 0.14 45.09 -7.97
N ILE A 565 -0.01 44.52 -6.78
CA ILE A 565 -0.31 45.30 -5.58
C ILE A 565 0.96 46.05 -5.16
N ARG A 566 0.95 47.37 -5.31
CA ARG A 566 2.04 48.24 -4.84
C ARG A 566 1.98 48.43 -3.33
N TYR A 567 0.79 48.78 -2.84
CA TYR A 567 0.51 48.95 -1.42
C TYR A 567 -0.61 47.98 -1.05
N PRO A 568 -0.41 47.11 -0.03
CA PRO A 568 -1.44 46.20 0.45
C PRO A 568 -2.73 46.97 0.74
N ILE A 569 -3.86 46.31 0.52
CA ILE A 569 -5.17 46.89 0.80
C ILE A 569 -5.39 46.80 2.30
N GLU A 570 -5.22 47.92 2.99
CA GLU A 570 -5.36 48.01 4.43
C GLU A 570 -6.73 48.58 4.80
N ARG A 571 -7.32 48.05 5.87
CA ARG A 571 -8.62 48.54 6.34
C ARG A 571 -8.44 49.92 6.97
N GLN A 572 -9.10 50.92 6.40
CA GLN A 572 -9.23 52.25 6.95
C GLN A 572 -10.62 52.45 7.57
N VAL A 573 -10.68 53.18 8.67
CA VAL A 573 -11.93 53.54 9.35
C VAL A 573 -12.00 55.06 9.41
N VAL A 574 -13.03 55.63 8.79
CA VAL A 574 -13.28 57.07 8.76
C VAL A 574 -14.73 57.31 9.20
N GLY A 575 -14.92 57.83 10.41
CA GLY A 575 -16.24 57.94 11.03
C GLY A 575 -16.88 56.56 11.25
N ASN A 576 -18.13 56.39 10.81
CA ASN A 576 -18.88 55.13 10.90
C ASN A 576 -18.66 54.18 9.70
N TYR A 577 -17.78 54.53 8.75
CA TYR A 577 -17.51 53.75 7.56
C TYR A 577 -16.13 53.08 7.65
N SER A 578 -16.03 51.83 7.19
CA SER A 578 -14.74 51.16 7.01
C SER A 578 -14.61 50.63 5.59
N PHE A 579 -13.49 50.92 4.94
CA PHE A 579 -13.18 50.50 3.58
C PHE A 579 -11.71 50.05 3.49
N GLY A 580 -11.36 49.23 2.50
CA GLY A 580 -9.97 48.90 2.21
C GLY A 580 -9.36 49.96 1.30
N SER A 581 -8.13 50.39 1.57
CA SER A 581 -7.39 51.33 0.71
C SER A 581 -6.02 50.74 0.39
N GLY A 582 -5.65 50.74 -0.88
CA GLY A 582 -4.34 50.28 -1.36
C GLY A 582 -4.02 50.88 -2.72
N ALA A 583 -2.97 50.39 -3.38
CA ALA A 583 -2.64 50.81 -4.73
C ALA A 583 -2.11 49.66 -5.57
N ILE A 584 -2.41 49.70 -6.86
CA ILE A 584 -1.90 48.77 -7.87
C ILE A 584 -0.97 49.48 -8.85
N THR A 585 -0.08 48.71 -9.48
CA THR A 585 0.96 49.21 -10.39
C THR A 585 1.26 48.20 -11.48
N ASP A 586 1.59 48.66 -12.69
CA ASP A 586 2.19 47.83 -13.76
C ASP A 586 3.73 47.88 -13.73
N GLY A 587 4.29 48.76 -12.89
CA GLY A 587 5.73 49.02 -12.75
C GLY A 587 6.11 50.45 -13.16
N VAL A 588 5.24 51.13 -13.91
CA VAL A 588 5.43 52.50 -14.41
C VAL A 588 4.29 53.43 -13.94
N HIS A 589 3.05 52.96 -14.03
CA HIS A 589 1.83 53.69 -13.66
C HIS A 589 1.26 53.16 -12.35
N HIS A 590 0.57 54.02 -11.61
CA HIS A 590 0.03 53.70 -10.30
C HIS A 590 -1.43 54.13 -10.20
N LEU A 591 -2.26 53.27 -9.63
CA LEU A 591 -3.69 53.52 -9.45
C LEU A 591 -4.11 53.17 -8.02
N CYS A 592 -4.79 54.10 -7.36
CA CYS A 592 -5.37 53.88 -6.04
C CYS A 592 -6.61 52.98 -6.14
N VAL A 593 -6.75 52.05 -5.20
CA VAL A 593 -7.84 51.08 -5.13
C VAL A 593 -8.56 51.21 -3.79
N ASN A 594 -9.89 51.36 -3.85
CA ASN A 594 -10.76 51.40 -2.68
C ASN A 594 -11.72 50.21 -2.69
N VAL A 595 -11.83 49.47 -1.58
CA VAL A 595 -12.67 48.28 -1.45
C VAL A 595 -13.79 48.52 -0.44
N ALA A 596 -15.06 48.39 -0.86
CA ALA A 596 -16.20 48.74 -0.01
C ALA A 596 -16.41 47.79 1.18
N GLY A 597 -15.98 46.52 1.08
CA GLY A 597 -16.09 45.50 2.13
C GLY A 597 -14.80 44.73 2.37
N ALA A 598 -13.77 45.39 2.92
CA ALA A 598 -12.49 44.75 3.22
C ALA A 598 -12.57 43.83 4.46
N GLN A 599 -13.13 42.63 4.29
CA GLN A 599 -13.02 41.51 5.23
C GLN A 599 -12.18 40.39 4.60
N GLY A 600 -11.14 39.95 5.32
CA GLY A 600 -10.20 38.92 4.85
C GLY A 600 -8.74 39.41 4.86
N PRO A 601 -7.75 38.49 4.78
CA PRO A 601 -6.34 38.84 4.71
C PRO A 601 -6.03 39.58 3.41
N SER A 602 -5.28 40.68 3.50
CA SER A 602 -4.84 41.46 2.34
C SER A 602 -3.81 40.68 1.52
N HIS A 603 -3.91 40.77 0.20
CA HIS A 603 -2.89 40.22 -0.69
C HIS A 603 -1.57 40.99 -0.48
N ALA A 604 -0.47 40.27 -0.34
CA ALA A 604 0.84 40.86 -0.06
C ALA A 604 1.30 41.82 -1.19
N ALA A 605 2.07 42.84 -0.83
CA ALA A 605 2.70 43.73 -1.82
C ALA A 605 3.54 42.91 -2.82
N GLY A 606 3.46 43.26 -4.10
CA GLY A 606 4.09 42.57 -5.21
C GLY A 606 3.32 41.37 -5.78
N THR A 607 2.12 41.06 -5.26
CA THR A 607 1.27 40.02 -5.85
C THR A 607 0.60 40.52 -7.13
N HIS A 608 0.60 39.68 -8.16
CA HIS A 608 -0.02 39.96 -9.46
C HIS A 608 -1.48 39.47 -9.45
N ASN A 609 -2.42 40.39 -9.59
CA ASN A 609 -3.85 40.13 -9.42
C ASN A 609 -4.65 40.67 -10.61
N VAL A 610 -5.84 40.10 -10.80
CA VAL A 610 -6.82 40.59 -11.77
C VAL A 610 -7.87 41.36 -10.98
N VAL A 611 -7.81 42.68 -11.06
CA VAL A 611 -8.69 43.56 -10.29
C VAL A 611 -9.86 43.98 -11.16
N THR A 612 -11.07 43.68 -10.70
CA THR A 612 -12.31 44.08 -11.38
C THR A 612 -13.04 45.12 -10.53
N GLY A 613 -13.37 46.27 -11.12
CA GLY A 613 -14.03 47.36 -10.39
C GLY A 613 -14.43 48.52 -11.28
N ASP A 614 -15.02 49.55 -10.69
CA ASP A 614 -15.45 50.76 -11.38
C ASP A 614 -14.38 51.85 -11.32
N LEU A 615 -13.92 52.35 -12.46
CA LEU A 615 -13.12 53.58 -12.50
C LEU A 615 -14.02 54.79 -12.25
N ARG A 616 -13.63 55.58 -11.26
CA ARG A 616 -14.31 56.83 -10.87
C ARG A 616 -13.29 57.95 -10.69
N ARG A 617 -13.74 59.19 -10.79
CA ARG A 617 -12.96 60.36 -10.35
C ARG A 617 -13.38 60.75 -8.95
N ASN A 618 -12.41 60.97 -8.07
CA ASN A 618 -12.66 61.52 -6.75
C ASN A 618 -12.88 63.04 -6.83
N ASN A 619 -13.15 63.68 -5.68
CA ASN A 619 -13.39 65.14 -5.59
C ASN A 619 -12.19 66.01 -6.04
N TYR A 620 -11.01 65.42 -6.26
CA TYR A 620 -9.80 66.09 -6.74
C TYR A 620 -9.50 65.73 -8.22
N GLU A 621 -10.51 65.28 -8.95
CA GLU A 621 -10.43 64.80 -10.35
C GLU A 621 -9.45 63.65 -10.60
N THR A 622 -8.93 63.02 -9.55
CA THR A 622 -7.99 61.90 -9.64
C THR A 622 -8.74 60.60 -9.88
N ILE A 623 -8.22 59.76 -10.76
CA ILE A 623 -8.82 58.46 -11.08
C ILE A 623 -8.54 57.47 -9.96
N VAL A 624 -9.59 56.81 -9.48
CA VAL A 624 -9.55 55.79 -8.43
C VAL A 624 -10.39 54.60 -8.88
N LEU A 625 -9.93 53.40 -8.57
CA LEU A 625 -10.66 52.17 -8.82
C LEU A 625 -11.48 51.78 -7.59
N GLN A 626 -12.80 51.74 -7.73
CA GLN A 626 -13.71 51.29 -6.69
C GLN A 626 -14.06 49.82 -6.90
N VAL A 627 -13.72 48.98 -5.93
CA VAL A 627 -13.96 47.53 -5.95
C VAL A 627 -15.03 47.18 -4.91
N ALA A 628 -15.92 46.26 -5.25
CA ALA A 628 -17.03 45.87 -4.39
C ALA A 628 -16.56 45.16 -3.12
N ASP A 629 -15.69 44.16 -3.26
CA ASP A 629 -15.16 43.34 -2.17
C ASP A 629 -13.80 42.72 -2.53
N MET A 630 -13.18 42.02 -1.58
CA MET A 630 -11.89 41.35 -1.78
C MET A 630 -11.94 40.16 -2.75
N ALA A 631 -13.11 39.65 -3.16
CA ALA A 631 -13.20 38.55 -4.12
C ALA A 631 -13.01 39.00 -5.57
N ASN A 632 -13.05 40.32 -5.81
CA ASN A 632 -12.83 40.96 -7.11
C ASN A 632 -11.37 41.42 -7.33
N ILE A 633 -10.45 40.93 -6.48
CA ILE A 633 -9.00 41.18 -6.46
C ILE A 633 -8.32 39.82 -6.38
#